data_AF-A0A0X1KJN6-F1
#
_entry.id   AF-A0A0X1KJN6-F1
#
_cell.length_a   1.000
_cell.length_b   1.000
_cell.length_c   1.000
_cell.angle_alpha   90.00
_cell.angle_beta   90.00
_cell.angle_gamma   90.00
#
_symmetry.space_group_name_H-M   'P 1'
#
loop_
_entity.id
_entity.type
_entity.pdbx_description
1 polymer ?
#
loop_
_entity_poly.entity_id
_entity_poly.type
_entity_poly.pdbx_seq_one_letter_code
_entity_poly.pdbx_strand_id
1 'polypeptide(L)'
;MLILILGIDVIGENPKRFAVVSWYNGRLERKGEFTLYRLIRFIRAKRPEIVAIDSVTELGDDLRKFLRALPPGTKLVQVTGRPGEQRSLQSLAKEHGITTGDRFDPYEEAKLSALLASKGVGYEVLAFEDEVIVKVTRGRSHGKGGWSQDRYRKRVHNLVRDKVREIEDRLRRADIPFDLETEEKDYGLARGEFRIYASREELAGIVRPMRGGDVEVRIQPIERAELGFAPLKGEEAVRERRSVIVGIDPGITVGIAVIDLNGNVVALHSERNMPVGEVFRFISEIGHPVVVATDVSPAPGFVEKIARSFKANLFVPRESLRVEEKNELLRSLGIKVDDDHQRDALAAAYKAYLRLKPKLEHVEAKLREAGLLRKADEVKALVIQGYNLGEAMQKVTRRERPAEEASEPEGGESVDVRPYVRKIRELEERIAFLERENEELRGIIREQRRTIERLERKIADYDEEVRKKVLRERELEAKVKRIEILEKQLREAKAVIERLSRDLVKVKRMNVVEVRGSAVPLKVLRVLSWRELERIEREVGLRKGDVLFVVNPAGAGKAIAEELVEKGIRALITEKPLPEPVREVLREAHIPFFTSEELDVKRVDEFAVVERETLEKAIEELLKRWAEEDREREAEKFLRLVEEYRIERIRELRRKAEEELEAEKRKRQGL
;
A
#
# COMPACT_ATOMS: atom_id res chain seq x y z
N MET A 1 -2.06 -20.01 32.88
CA MET A 1 -1.62 -19.05 31.85
C MET A 1 -2.66 -17.95 31.79
N LEU A 2 -2.26 -16.67 31.69
CA LEU A 2 -3.19 -15.53 31.66
C LEU A 2 -3.70 -15.38 30.21
N ILE A 3 -4.92 -15.82 29.90
CA ILE A 3 -5.43 -15.86 28.51
C ILE A 3 -6.34 -14.65 28.27
N LEU A 4 -5.93 -13.78 27.33
CA LEU A 4 -6.75 -12.69 26.81
C LEU A 4 -7.46 -13.14 25.53
N ILE A 5 -8.78 -13.11 25.54
CA ILE A 5 -9.65 -13.46 24.42
C ILE A 5 -10.51 -12.25 24.06
N LEU A 6 -10.55 -11.92 22.77
CA LEU A 6 -11.46 -10.91 22.25
C LEU A 6 -12.61 -11.58 21.53
N GLY A 7 -13.83 -11.37 21.99
CA GLY A 7 -15.02 -11.67 21.21
C GLY A 7 -15.40 -10.49 20.34
N ILE A 8 -15.75 -10.76 19.09
CA ILE A 8 -16.19 -9.74 18.13
C ILE A 8 -17.49 -10.17 17.46
N ASP A 9 -18.31 -9.18 17.14
CA ASP A 9 -19.57 -9.32 16.39
C ASP A 9 -19.76 -8.13 15.45
N VAL A 10 -20.31 -8.33 14.25
CA VAL A 10 -20.45 -7.26 13.24
C VAL A 10 -21.79 -6.53 13.38
N ILE A 11 -21.73 -5.25 13.72
CA ILE A 11 -22.92 -4.41 13.99
C ILE A 11 -23.25 -3.43 12.85
N GLY A 12 -22.46 -3.40 11.79
CA GLY A 12 -22.73 -2.58 10.61
C GLY A 12 -21.68 -2.79 9.54
N GLU A 13 -22.10 -2.66 8.27
CA GLU A 13 -21.27 -3.02 7.12
C GLU A 13 -20.57 -1.84 6.43
N ASN A 14 -21.13 -0.62 6.50
CA ASN A 14 -20.59 0.55 5.81
C ASN A 14 -20.64 1.84 6.66
N PRO A 15 -19.53 2.21 7.34
CA PRO A 15 -18.28 1.46 7.47
C PRO A 15 -18.44 0.21 8.35
N LYS A 16 -17.60 -0.81 8.16
CA LYS A 16 -17.60 -1.99 9.04
C LYS A 16 -17.35 -1.62 10.51
N ARG A 17 -18.31 -1.93 11.38
CA ARG A 17 -18.27 -1.68 12.83
C ARG A 17 -18.46 -2.99 13.59
N PHE A 18 -17.75 -3.10 14.69
CA PHE A 18 -17.66 -4.31 15.50
C PHE A 18 -18.01 -3.99 16.95
N ALA A 19 -18.89 -4.78 17.54
CA ALA A 19 -18.99 -4.87 18.99
C ALA A 19 -17.84 -5.76 19.47
N VAL A 20 -17.06 -5.27 20.45
CA VAL A 20 -15.88 -5.98 20.93
C VAL A 20 -15.97 -6.17 22.42
N VAL A 21 -15.73 -7.40 22.86
CA VAL A 21 -15.72 -7.82 24.24
C VAL A 21 -14.33 -8.36 24.59
N SER A 22 -13.68 -7.78 25.59
CA SER A 22 -12.43 -8.30 26.14
C SER A 22 -12.71 -9.21 27.33
N TRP A 23 -12.32 -10.48 27.20
CA TRP A 23 -12.42 -11.51 28.21
C TRP A 23 -11.03 -11.90 28.69
N TYR A 24 -10.78 -11.73 29.99
CA TYR A 24 -9.49 -12.05 30.59
C TYR A 24 -9.71 -12.91 31.82
N ASN A 25 -9.17 -14.13 31.83
CA ASN A 25 -9.19 -15.04 32.98
C ASN A 25 -10.56 -15.19 33.67
N GLY A 26 -11.62 -15.39 32.89
CA GLY A 26 -12.97 -15.63 33.43
C GLY A 26 -13.73 -14.37 33.83
N ARG A 27 -13.18 -13.17 33.57
CA ARG A 27 -13.85 -11.89 33.81
C ARG A 27 -13.95 -11.05 32.55
N LEU A 28 -15.08 -10.37 32.42
CA LEU A 28 -15.30 -9.33 31.43
C LEU A 28 -14.51 -8.08 31.83
N GLU A 29 -13.51 -7.68 31.04
CA GLU A 29 -12.72 -6.49 31.32
C GLU A 29 -13.27 -5.23 30.64
N ARG A 30 -13.73 -5.36 29.39
CA ARG A 30 -14.09 -4.19 28.59
C ARG A 30 -15.08 -4.52 27.49
N LYS A 31 -16.00 -3.58 27.24
CA LYS A 31 -16.86 -3.54 26.05
C LYS A 31 -16.55 -2.27 25.25
N GLY A 32 -16.67 -2.31 23.94
CA GLY A 32 -16.59 -1.12 23.11
C GLY A 32 -16.88 -1.37 21.64
N GLU A 33 -17.19 -0.30 20.94
CA GLU A 33 -17.44 -0.31 19.50
C GLU A 33 -16.18 0.11 18.72
N PHE A 34 -15.82 -0.66 17.70
CA PHE A 34 -14.63 -0.43 16.91
C PHE A 34 -14.94 -0.49 15.41
N THR A 35 -14.41 0.46 14.65
CA THR A 35 -14.24 0.28 13.19
C THR A 35 -13.15 -0.78 12.92
N LEU A 36 -13.15 -1.44 11.76
CA LEU A 36 -12.11 -2.40 11.35
C LEU A 36 -10.67 -1.92 11.63
N TYR A 37 -10.35 -0.68 11.27
CA TYR A 37 -9.01 -0.10 11.49
C TYR A 37 -8.66 0.04 12.98
N ARG A 38 -9.62 0.54 13.79
CA ARG A 38 -9.45 0.66 15.24
C ARG A 38 -9.34 -0.71 15.92
N LEU A 39 -10.11 -1.70 15.46
CA LEU A 39 -10.05 -3.08 15.96
C LEU A 39 -8.67 -3.69 15.71
N ILE A 40 -8.16 -3.61 14.48
CA ILE A 40 -6.81 -4.10 14.15
C ILE A 40 -5.74 -3.43 15.03
N ARG A 41 -5.83 -2.10 15.23
CA ARG A 41 -4.91 -1.37 16.10
C ARG A 41 -5.01 -1.84 17.56
N PHE A 42 -6.23 -2.09 18.04
CA PHE A 42 -6.47 -2.58 19.39
C PHE A 42 -5.91 -3.99 19.59
N ILE A 43 -6.18 -4.91 18.65
CA ILE A 43 -5.62 -6.27 18.65
C ILE A 43 -4.08 -6.23 18.64
N ARG A 44 -3.47 -5.38 17.81
CA ARG A 44 -2.00 -5.24 17.78
C ARG A 44 -1.39 -4.70 19.07
N ALA A 45 -2.10 -3.82 19.76
CA ALA A 45 -1.65 -3.24 21.02
C ALA A 45 -1.79 -4.22 22.19
N LYS A 46 -2.90 -4.97 22.23
CA LYS A 46 -3.21 -5.89 23.33
C LYS A 46 -2.71 -7.32 23.13
N ARG A 47 -2.41 -7.72 21.88
CA ARG A 47 -1.94 -9.05 21.48
C ARG A 47 -2.71 -10.18 22.19
N PRO A 48 -4.03 -10.27 21.98
CA PRO A 48 -4.81 -11.38 22.52
C PRO A 48 -4.33 -12.71 21.95
N GLU A 49 -4.51 -13.78 22.70
CA GLU A 49 -4.23 -15.14 22.21
C GLU A 49 -5.28 -15.57 21.19
N ILE A 50 -6.54 -15.20 21.43
CA ILE A 50 -7.67 -15.57 20.57
C ILE A 50 -8.53 -14.34 20.25
N VAL A 51 -8.92 -14.22 18.99
CA VAL A 51 -10.03 -13.39 18.52
C VAL A 51 -11.14 -14.34 18.07
N ALA A 52 -12.26 -14.34 18.77
CA ALA A 52 -13.40 -15.22 18.52
C ALA A 52 -14.54 -14.46 17.82
N ILE A 53 -15.04 -15.03 16.74
CA ILE A 53 -16.19 -14.53 15.96
C ILE A 53 -17.19 -15.67 15.78
N ASP A 54 -18.48 -15.34 15.75
CA ASP A 54 -19.54 -16.32 15.51
C ASP A 54 -19.34 -17.01 14.14
N SER A 55 -19.14 -16.25 13.07
CA SER A 55 -18.93 -16.69 11.70
C SER A 55 -17.98 -15.74 10.97
N VAL A 56 -16.92 -16.30 10.34
CA VAL A 56 -15.99 -15.48 9.55
C VAL A 56 -16.61 -14.92 8.27
N THR A 57 -17.79 -15.40 7.87
CA THR A 57 -18.52 -14.88 6.70
C THR A 57 -18.86 -13.41 6.85
N GLU A 58 -19.07 -12.93 8.10
CA GLU A 58 -19.36 -11.53 8.38
C GLU A 58 -18.18 -10.59 8.04
N LEU A 59 -16.96 -11.13 8.05
CA LEU A 59 -15.77 -10.40 7.63
C LEU A 59 -15.70 -10.24 6.10
N GLY A 60 -16.37 -11.10 5.31
CA GLY A 60 -16.42 -11.01 3.85
C GLY A 60 -15.04 -10.81 3.21
N ASP A 61 -14.94 -9.86 2.28
CA ASP A 61 -13.69 -9.52 1.58
C ASP A 61 -12.56 -9.04 2.51
N ASP A 62 -12.90 -8.50 3.68
CA ASP A 62 -11.93 -8.02 4.65
C ASP A 62 -11.27 -9.16 5.45
N LEU A 63 -11.78 -10.39 5.40
CA LEU A 63 -11.26 -11.53 6.18
C LEU A 63 -9.76 -11.77 5.96
N ARG A 64 -9.33 -11.85 4.69
CA ARG A 64 -7.91 -12.08 4.37
C ARG A 64 -7.03 -10.93 4.86
N LYS A 65 -7.51 -9.69 4.70
CA LYS A 65 -6.82 -8.49 5.18
C LYS A 65 -6.75 -8.45 6.71
N PHE A 66 -7.80 -8.89 7.38
CA PHE A 66 -7.88 -9.00 8.83
C PHE A 66 -6.87 -10.02 9.35
N LEU A 67 -6.87 -11.24 8.79
CA LEU A 67 -5.92 -12.30 9.14
C LEU A 67 -4.45 -11.88 8.93
N ARG A 68 -4.13 -11.24 7.80
CA ARG A 68 -2.77 -10.68 7.56
C ARG A 68 -2.38 -9.60 8.58
N ALA A 69 -3.35 -8.96 9.22
CA ALA A 69 -3.11 -7.85 10.13
C ALA A 69 -2.93 -8.27 11.60
N LEU A 70 -3.29 -9.52 11.94
CA LEU A 70 -3.15 -10.07 13.29
C LEU A 70 -1.68 -10.19 13.71
N PRO A 71 -1.36 -9.98 15.01
CA PRO A 71 -0.05 -10.27 15.58
C PRO A 71 0.31 -11.76 15.47
N PRO A 72 1.62 -12.10 15.40
CA PRO A 72 2.07 -13.48 15.51
C PRO A 72 1.62 -14.07 16.86
N GLY A 73 1.07 -15.28 16.85
CA GLY A 73 0.49 -15.98 17.99
C GLY A 73 -0.98 -15.66 18.28
N THR A 74 -1.61 -14.69 17.60
CA THR A 74 -3.04 -14.40 17.74
C THR A 74 -3.85 -15.23 16.76
N LYS A 75 -4.75 -16.08 17.27
CA LYS A 75 -5.60 -16.97 16.47
C LYS A 75 -6.97 -16.33 16.20
N LEU A 76 -7.46 -16.43 14.96
CA LEU A 76 -8.87 -16.14 14.64
C LEU A 76 -9.67 -17.43 14.76
N VAL A 77 -10.74 -17.41 15.54
CA VAL A 77 -11.55 -18.60 15.86
C VAL A 77 -12.99 -18.36 15.47
N GLN A 78 -13.53 -19.28 14.66
CA GLN A 78 -14.96 -19.39 14.39
C GLN A 78 -15.60 -20.31 15.43
N VAL A 79 -16.54 -19.78 16.20
CA VAL A 79 -17.10 -20.53 17.34
C VAL A 79 -18.22 -21.48 16.90
N THR A 80 -18.97 -21.14 15.85
CA THR A 80 -20.16 -21.89 15.41
C THR A 80 -19.87 -23.22 14.71
N GLY A 81 -18.61 -23.57 14.47
CA GLY A 81 -18.23 -24.82 13.79
C GLY A 81 -17.63 -24.58 12.40
N ARG A 82 -17.26 -25.64 11.68
CA ARG A 82 -16.77 -25.54 10.29
C ARG A 82 -17.91 -25.32 9.30
N PRO A 83 -17.67 -24.67 8.15
CA PRO A 83 -18.68 -24.54 7.10
C PRO A 83 -19.31 -25.89 6.74
N GLY A 84 -20.64 -25.96 6.70
CA GLY A 84 -21.41 -27.20 6.46
C GLY A 84 -21.83 -27.96 7.73
N GLU A 85 -21.17 -27.76 8.87
CA GLU A 85 -21.51 -28.36 10.17
C GLU A 85 -21.72 -27.29 11.26
N GLN A 86 -22.19 -26.11 10.84
CA GLN A 86 -22.39 -24.99 11.75
C GLN A 86 -23.58 -25.23 12.69
N ARG A 87 -23.38 -24.85 13.95
CA ARG A 87 -24.40 -24.86 15.01
C ARG A 87 -24.63 -23.43 15.47
N SER A 88 -25.84 -23.13 15.93
CA SER A 88 -26.14 -21.81 16.44
C SER A 88 -25.35 -21.50 17.71
N LEU A 89 -24.94 -20.24 17.86
CA LEU A 89 -24.19 -19.76 19.03
C LEU A 89 -24.95 -20.06 20.34
N GLN A 90 -26.28 -19.95 20.31
CA GLN A 90 -27.14 -20.22 21.48
C GLN A 90 -27.20 -21.71 21.83
N SER A 91 -27.20 -22.60 20.83
CA SER A 91 -27.16 -24.05 21.08
C SER A 91 -25.86 -24.45 21.78
N LEU A 92 -24.73 -23.93 21.29
CA LEU A 92 -23.41 -24.14 21.89
C LEU A 92 -23.32 -23.54 23.30
N ALA A 93 -23.86 -22.33 23.50
CA ALA A 93 -23.90 -21.71 24.82
C ALA A 93 -24.66 -22.58 25.84
N LYS A 94 -25.83 -23.10 25.46
CA LYS A 94 -26.66 -23.96 26.32
C LYS A 94 -25.96 -25.27 26.69
N GLU A 95 -25.31 -25.91 25.72
CA GLU A 95 -24.55 -27.15 25.93
C GLU A 95 -23.39 -26.98 26.90
N HIS A 96 -22.71 -25.83 26.84
CA HIS A 96 -21.57 -25.52 27.73
C HIS A 96 -21.97 -24.83 29.05
N GLY A 97 -23.27 -24.82 29.37
CA GLY A 97 -23.82 -24.29 30.62
C GLY A 97 -23.70 -22.77 30.76
N ILE A 98 -23.68 -22.03 29.65
CA ILE A 98 -23.55 -20.57 29.63
C ILE A 98 -24.94 -19.94 29.59
N THR A 99 -25.23 -19.06 30.55
CA THR A 99 -26.49 -18.31 30.59
C THR A 99 -26.47 -17.23 29.52
N THR A 100 -27.42 -17.31 28.59
CA THR A 100 -27.69 -16.29 27.56
C THR A 100 -28.68 -15.27 28.11
N GLY A 101 -28.37 -13.99 27.94
CA GLY A 101 -29.31 -12.86 28.03
C GLY A 101 -30.02 -12.58 26.70
N ASP A 102 -29.97 -11.34 26.22
CA ASP A 102 -30.66 -10.90 25.00
C ASP A 102 -29.91 -11.32 23.73
N ARG A 103 -30.56 -12.15 22.92
CA ARG A 103 -30.05 -12.66 21.63
C ARG A 103 -29.89 -11.60 20.55
N PHE A 104 -30.39 -10.38 20.77
CA PHE A 104 -30.29 -9.28 19.81
C PHE A 104 -29.26 -8.22 20.25
N ASP A 105 -28.53 -8.43 21.35
CA ASP A 105 -27.43 -7.57 21.76
C ASP A 105 -26.10 -8.06 21.15
N PRO A 106 -25.49 -7.31 20.21
CA PRO A 106 -24.18 -7.64 19.65
C PRO A 106 -23.06 -7.82 20.68
N TYR A 107 -23.13 -7.07 21.79
CA TYR A 107 -22.16 -7.23 22.87
C TYR A 107 -22.34 -8.52 23.64
N GLU A 108 -23.53 -9.11 23.59
CA GLU A 108 -23.78 -10.41 24.16
C GLU A 108 -23.27 -11.52 23.24
N GLU A 109 -23.51 -11.43 21.94
CA GLU A 109 -22.98 -12.39 20.96
C GLU A 109 -21.45 -12.41 20.96
N ALA A 110 -20.82 -11.22 20.93
CA ALA A 110 -19.38 -11.10 21.11
C ALA A 110 -18.91 -11.73 22.44
N LYS A 111 -19.65 -11.52 23.54
CA LYS A 111 -19.31 -12.11 24.84
C LYS A 111 -19.43 -13.64 24.83
N LEU A 112 -20.47 -14.19 24.21
CA LEU A 112 -20.69 -15.63 24.08
C LEU A 112 -19.58 -16.27 23.26
N SER A 113 -19.19 -15.65 22.14
CA SER A 113 -18.07 -16.10 21.31
C SER A 113 -16.75 -16.14 22.10
N ALA A 114 -16.45 -15.11 22.89
CA ALA A 114 -15.26 -15.11 23.76
C ALA A 114 -15.30 -16.21 24.83
N LEU A 115 -16.46 -16.42 25.47
CA LEU A 115 -16.66 -17.43 26.51
C LEU A 115 -16.51 -18.85 25.98
N LEU A 116 -17.11 -19.15 24.84
CA LEU A 116 -17.01 -20.46 24.20
C LEU A 116 -15.56 -20.74 23.76
N ALA A 117 -14.89 -19.77 23.12
CA ALA A 117 -13.48 -19.89 22.80
C ALA A 117 -12.60 -20.09 24.04
N SER A 118 -12.94 -19.46 25.18
CA SER A 118 -12.24 -19.68 26.46
C SER A 118 -12.36 -21.10 27.01
N LYS A 119 -13.44 -21.81 26.64
CA LYS A 119 -13.66 -23.23 26.96
C LYS A 119 -13.04 -24.17 25.91
N GLY A 120 -12.33 -23.61 24.92
CA GLY A 120 -11.72 -24.36 23.82
C GLY A 120 -12.71 -24.80 22.74
N VAL A 121 -13.88 -24.15 22.67
CA VAL A 121 -14.91 -24.42 21.66
C VAL A 121 -14.69 -23.53 20.45
N GLY A 122 -14.68 -24.12 19.26
CA GLY A 122 -14.50 -23.42 18.00
C GLY A 122 -13.32 -23.93 17.18
N TYR A 123 -13.20 -23.38 15.98
CA TYR A 123 -12.20 -23.76 15.00
C TYR A 123 -11.33 -22.56 14.64
N GLU A 124 -10.01 -22.71 14.76
CA GLU A 124 -9.02 -21.79 14.22
C GLU A 124 -9.12 -21.73 12.69
N VAL A 125 -9.18 -20.51 12.18
CA VAL A 125 -9.36 -20.20 10.76
C VAL A 125 -7.99 -20.07 10.10
N LEU A 126 -7.64 -21.06 9.28
CA LEU A 126 -6.37 -21.15 8.58
C LEU A 126 -6.54 -20.63 7.14
N ALA A 127 -6.10 -19.40 6.87
CA ALA A 127 -6.11 -18.82 5.52
C ALA A 127 -4.78 -18.95 4.77
N PHE A 128 -3.72 -19.38 5.45
CA PHE A 128 -2.39 -19.55 4.89
C PHE A 128 -1.97 -21.01 4.98
N GLU A 129 -1.18 -21.44 4.01
CA GLU A 129 -0.47 -22.71 4.10
C GLU A 129 0.70 -22.56 5.08
N ASP A 130 1.24 -23.68 5.58
CA ASP A 130 2.50 -23.70 6.32
C ASP A 130 3.69 -23.55 5.37
N GLU A 131 3.55 -22.61 4.43
CA GLU A 131 4.50 -22.31 3.37
C GLU A 131 4.69 -20.82 3.22
N VAL A 132 5.95 -20.44 3.08
CA VAL A 132 6.37 -19.06 2.93
C VAL A 132 7.32 -18.95 1.76
N ILE A 133 6.97 -18.08 0.82
CA ILE A 133 7.85 -17.70 -0.28
C ILE A 133 8.70 -16.51 0.17
N VAL A 134 10.02 -16.69 0.17
CA VAL A 134 10.99 -15.61 0.41
C VAL A 134 11.68 -15.27 -0.90
N LYS A 135 11.44 -14.05 -1.40
CA LYS A 135 12.08 -13.53 -2.61
C LYS A 135 13.18 -12.56 -2.25
N VAL A 136 14.38 -12.85 -2.73
CA VAL A 136 15.55 -11.96 -2.65
C VAL A 136 15.79 -11.39 -4.04
N THR A 137 15.56 -10.08 -4.18
CA THR A 137 15.68 -9.36 -5.45
C THR A 137 16.49 -8.09 -5.27
N ARG A 138 16.86 -7.43 -6.38
CA ARG A 138 17.35 -6.05 -6.34
C ARG A 138 16.30 -5.09 -5.76
N GLY A 139 16.74 -4.11 -4.96
CA GLY A 139 15.83 -3.17 -4.28
C GLY A 139 15.41 -1.94 -5.09
N ARG A 140 16.11 -1.62 -6.20
CA ARG A 140 15.80 -0.47 -7.07
C ARG A 140 15.82 -0.87 -8.56
N SER A 141 14.88 -0.33 -9.32
CA SER A 141 14.90 -0.39 -10.79
C SER A 141 15.82 0.71 -11.35
N HIS A 142 16.44 0.45 -12.49
CA HIS A 142 17.34 1.41 -13.14
C HIS A 142 16.55 2.33 -14.09
N GLY A 143 16.94 3.59 -14.17
CA GLY A 143 16.58 4.50 -15.27
C GLY A 143 17.45 4.27 -16.52
N LYS A 144 17.22 5.06 -17.59
CA LYS A 144 17.93 4.95 -18.87
C LYS A 144 19.40 5.44 -18.78
N GLY A 145 20.37 4.51 -18.77
CA GLY A 145 21.76 4.64 -19.27
C GLY A 145 22.81 5.42 -18.46
N GLY A 146 24.03 4.86 -18.33
CA GLY A 146 25.23 5.56 -17.84
C GLY A 146 26.47 4.66 -17.65
N TRP A 147 27.68 5.22 -17.71
CA TRP A 147 28.97 4.49 -17.57
C TRP A 147 29.17 3.82 -16.19
N SER A 148 28.34 4.13 -15.19
CA SER A 148 28.37 3.52 -13.85
C SER A 148 27.40 2.34 -13.68
N GLN A 149 26.59 2.02 -14.71
CA GLN A 149 25.47 1.09 -14.58
C GLN A 149 25.91 -0.38 -14.46
N ASP A 150 26.92 -0.80 -15.23
CA ASP A 150 27.43 -2.18 -15.17
C ASP A 150 28.16 -2.48 -13.86
N ARG A 151 28.95 -1.52 -13.34
CA ARG A 151 29.58 -1.65 -12.02
C ARG A 151 28.55 -1.80 -10.90
N TYR A 152 27.49 -1.00 -10.96
CA TYR A 152 26.40 -1.09 -9.99
C TYR A 152 25.63 -2.41 -10.13
N ARG A 153 25.30 -2.85 -11.36
CA ARG A 153 24.64 -4.15 -11.63
C ARG A 153 25.45 -5.32 -11.06
N LYS A 154 26.77 -5.34 -11.29
CA LYS A 154 27.69 -6.35 -10.75
C LYS A 154 27.73 -6.33 -9.22
N ARG A 155 27.78 -5.14 -8.60
CA ARG A 155 27.70 -4.99 -7.14
C ARG A 155 26.39 -5.55 -6.59
N VAL A 156 25.25 -5.21 -7.19
CA VAL A 156 23.93 -5.67 -6.75
C VAL A 156 23.79 -7.19 -6.87
N HIS A 157 24.20 -7.81 -7.99
CA HIS A 157 24.12 -9.26 -8.14
C HIS A 157 24.98 -10.01 -7.11
N ASN A 158 26.16 -9.47 -6.76
CA ASN A 158 26.96 -10.02 -5.66
C ASN A 158 26.23 -9.91 -4.31
N LEU A 159 25.64 -8.75 -4.00
CA LEU A 159 24.89 -8.56 -2.76
C LEU A 159 23.66 -9.47 -2.67
N VAL A 160 22.96 -9.70 -3.78
CA VAL A 160 21.83 -10.65 -3.85
C VAL A 160 22.34 -12.07 -3.57
N ARG A 161 23.42 -12.51 -4.22
CA ARG A 161 24.04 -13.82 -3.98
C ARG A 161 24.44 -14.02 -2.53
N ASP A 162 25.10 -13.03 -1.93
CA ASP A 162 25.56 -13.11 -0.55
C ASP A 162 24.38 -13.19 0.42
N LYS A 163 23.30 -12.45 0.14
CA LYS A 163 22.06 -12.51 0.93
C LYS A 163 21.33 -13.85 0.79
N VAL A 164 21.28 -14.43 -0.41
CA VAL A 164 20.70 -15.75 -0.65
C VAL A 164 21.47 -16.81 0.15
N ARG A 165 22.80 -16.81 0.09
CA ARG A 165 23.63 -17.73 0.90
C ARG A 165 23.40 -17.56 2.40
N GLU A 166 23.32 -16.32 2.88
CA GLU A 166 23.04 -16.04 4.29
C GLU A 166 21.69 -16.63 4.75
N ILE A 167 20.64 -16.50 3.94
CA ILE A 167 19.31 -17.06 4.25
C ILE A 167 19.35 -18.58 4.19
N GLU A 168 19.98 -19.15 3.17
CA GLU A 168 20.15 -20.60 3.00
C GLU A 168 20.83 -21.22 4.22
N ASP A 169 21.94 -20.65 4.68
CA ASP A 169 22.68 -21.12 5.85
C ASP A 169 21.83 -21.06 7.13
N ARG A 170 21.04 -20.01 7.30
CA ARG A 170 20.15 -19.86 8.47
C ARG A 170 19.06 -20.91 8.48
N LEU A 171 18.44 -21.18 7.33
CA LEU A 171 17.40 -22.21 7.20
C LEU A 171 17.97 -23.61 7.46
N ARG A 172 19.15 -23.92 6.89
CA ARG A 172 19.86 -25.18 7.16
C ARG A 172 20.21 -25.35 8.63
N ARG A 173 20.69 -24.30 9.31
CA ARG A 173 20.99 -24.36 10.75
C ARG A 173 19.75 -24.54 11.62
N ALA A 174 18.62 -24.01 11.16
CA ALA A 174 17.33 -24.18 11.83
C ALA A 174 16.63 -25.51 11.50
N ASP A 175 17.24 -26.35 10.63
CA ASP A 175 16.68 -27.62 10.15
C ASP A 175 15.28 -27.44 9.49
N ILE A 176 15.06 -26.29 8.86
CA ILE A 176 13.81 -25.96 8.17
C ILE A 176 13.91 -26.43 6.71
N PRO A 177 12.96 -27.26 6.23
CA PRO A 177 12.92 -27.66 4.83
C PRO A 177 12.60 -26.47 3.92
N PHE A 178 13.35 -26.34 2.83
CA PHE A 178 13.11 -25.34 1.79
C PHE A 178 13.61 -25.83 0.42
N ASP A 179 12.99 -25.31 -0.62
CA ASP A 179 13.48 -25.37 -2.00
C ASP A 179 13.96 -23.98 -2.43
N LEU A 180 15.06 -23.94 -3.19
CA LEU A 180 15.69 -22.70 -3.64
C LEU A 180 15.77 -22.69 -5.16
N GLU A 181 15.11 -21.71 -5.78
CA GLU A 181 15.25 -21.40 -7.20
C GLU A 181 16.09 -20.13 -7.38
N THR A 182 17.04 -20.17 -8.29
CA THR A 182 17.94 -19.04 -8.58
C THR A 182 17.91 -18.65 -10.04
N GLU A 183 17.81 -17.35 -10.32
CA GLU A 183 17.90 -16.78 -11.68
C GLU A 183 19.25 -16.08 -11.83
N GLU A 184 20.11 -16.59 -12.72
CA GLU A 184 21.40 -15.99 -13.05
C GLU A 184 21.30 -15.08 -14.30
N LYS A 185 22.07 -13.98 -14.30
CA LYS A 185 22.23 -13.07 -15.45
C LYS A 185 23.70 -12.72 -15.63
N ASP A 186 24.01 -11.95 -16.68
CA ASP A 186 25.36 -11.57 -17.16
C ASP A 186 26.45 -11.28 -16.10
N TYR A 187 26.07 -10.84 -14.89
CA TYR A 187 27.01 -10.45 -13.82
C TYR A 187 26.81 -11.19 -12.47
N GLY A 188 26.01 -12.26 -12.44
CA GLY A 188 25.76 -13.07 -11.25
C GLY A 188 24.28 -13.26 -10.92
N LEU A 189 23.97 -13.57 -9.66
CA LEU A 189 22.62 -13.92 -9.20
C LEU A 189 21.69 -12.70 -9.22
N ALA A 190 20.68 -12.72 -10.08
CA ALA A 190 19.71 -11.64 -10.21
C ALA A 190 18.56 -11.78 -9.21
N ARG A 191 18.19 -13.01 -8.88
CA ARG A 191 17.09 -13.35 -7.96
C ARG A 191 17.34 -14.70 -7.31
N GLY A 192 16.97 -14.81 -6.03
CA GLY A 192 16.76 -16.07 -5.34
C GLY A 192 15.34 -16.14 -4.79
N GLU A 193 14.67 -17.25 -4.99
CA GLU A 193 13.34 -17.53 -4.45
C GLU A 193 13.40 -18.80 -3.61
N PHE A 194 13.13 -18.65 -2.32
CA PHE A 194 12.98 -19.77 -1.41
C PHE A 194 11.51 -20.10 -1.26
N ARG A 195 11.15 -21.35 -1.48
CA ARG A 195 9.89 -21.93 -1.02
C ARG A 195 10.16 -22.65 0.28
N ILE A 196 9.75 -22.07 1.39
CA ILE A 196 10.07 -22.57 2.74
C ILE A 196 8.83 -23.24 3.31
N TYR A 197 8.98 -24.48 3.76
CA TYR A 197 7.89 -25.31 4.31
C TYR A 197 7.84 -25.16 5.82
N ALA A 198 7.52 -23.96 6.25
CA ALA A 198 7.32 -23.61 7.64
C ALA A 198 6.30 -22.49 7.75
N SER A 199 5.64 -22.40 8.90
CA SER A 199 4.75 -21.29 9.19
C SER A 199 5.52 -19.97 9.26
N ARG A 200 4.80 -18.86 9.05
CA ARG A 200 5.38 -17.52 9.17
C ARG A 200 5.94 -17.25 10.58
N GLU A 201 5.39 -17.90 11.59
CA GLU A 201 5.80 -17.76 12.98
C GLU A 201 7.13 -18.45 13.25
N GLU A 202 7.31 -19.67 12.74
CA GLU A 202 8.57 -20.40 12.82
C GLU A 202 9.70 -19.69 12.07
N LEU A 203 9.37 -19.05 10.95
CA LEU A 203 10.32 -18.25 10.19
C LEU A 203 10.68 -16.92 10.88
N ALA A 204 9.86 -16.46 11.84
CA ALA A 204 10.03 -15.17 12.48
C ALA A 204 11.31 -15.14 13.32
N GLY A 205 12.26 -14.29 12.93
CA GLY A 205 13.56 -14.17 13.59
C GLY A 205 14.70 -14.87 12.86
N ILE A 206 14.40 -15.88 12.05
CA ILE A 206 15.38 -16.55 11.17
C ILE A 206 15.63 -15.68 9.95
N VAL A 207 14.55 -15.34 9.23
CA VAL A 207 14.59 -14.48 8.05
C VAL A 207 13.86 -13.18 8.37
N ARG A 208 14.53 -12.05 8.17
CA ARG A 208 13.95 -10.73 8.41
C ARG A 208 13.59 -10.06 7.07
N PRO A 209 12.38 -9.47 6.95
CA PRO A 209 12.03 -8.71 5.76
C PRO A 209 12.90 -7.45 5.67
N MET A 210 13.34 -7.10 4.47
CA MET A 210 14.21 -5.95 4.23
C MET A 210 13.68 -5.16 3.04
N ARG A 211 13.35 -3.88 3.26
CA ARG A 211 12.89 -2.95 2.22
C ARG A 211 13.72 -1.67 2.27
N GLY A 212 14.11 -1.18 1.09
CA GLY A 212 14.95 0.00 0.94
C GLY A 212 16.44 -0.35 1.04
N GLY A 213 17.17 -0.15 -0.06
CA GLY A 213 18.58 -0.52 -0.21
C GLY A 213 18.87 -1.09 -1.60
N ASP A 214 20.06 -1.66 -1.79
CA ASP A 214 20.48 -2.32 -3.04
C ASP A 214 19.80 -3.68 -3.24
N VAL A 215 19.43 -4.36 -2.14
CA VAL A 215 18.75 -5.67 -2.10
C VAL A 215 17.43 -5.54 -1.33
N GLU A 216 16.41 -6.27 -1.77
CA GLU A 216 15.11 -6.39 -1.12
C GLU A 216 14.83 -7.85 -0.77
N VAL A 217 14.35 -8.10 0.45
CA VAL A 217 13.90 -9.42 0.91
C VAL A 217 12.41 -9.34 1.23
N ARG A 218 11.59 -9.98 0.39
CA ARG A 218 10.14 -10.06 0.58
C ARG A 218 9.79 -11.43 1.11
N ILE A 219 8.98 -11.46 2.16
CA ILE A 219 8.45 -12.69 2.78
C ILE A 219 6.94 -12.69 2.57
N GLN A 220 6.42 -13.68 1.87
CA GLN A 220 5.01 -13.80 1.51
C GLN A 220 4.50 -15.20 1.89
N PRO A 221 3.59 -15.33 2.86
CA PRO A 221 2.93 -16.62 3.10
C PRO A 221 2.09 -17.01 1.87
N ILE A 222 2.05 -18.30 1.55
CA ILE A 222 1.19 -18.82 0.50
C ILE A 222 -0.25 -18.84 1.04
N GLU A 223 -1.17 -18.27 0.27
CA GLU A 223 -2.58 -18.27 0.63
C GLU A 223 -3.22 -19.56 0.17
N ARG A 224 -4.03 -20.17 1.03
CA ARG A 224 -4.85 -21.30 0.63
C ARG A 224 -5.92 -20.85 -0.37
N ALA A 225 -6.25 -21.73 -1.31
CA ALA A 225 -7.38 -21.52 -2.21
C ALA A 225 -8.70 -21.47 -1.41
N GLU A 226 -8.84 -22.37 -0.42
CA GLU A 226 -9.97 -22.46 0.49
C GLU A 226 -9.54 -22.27 1.96
N LEU A 227 -10.43 -21.74 2.80
CA LEU A 227 -10.14 -21.56 4.24
C LEU A 227 -10.14 -22.92 4.96
N GLY A 228 -9.07 -23.23 5.68
CA GLY A 228 -9.00 -24.37 6.59
C GLY A 228 -9.61 -24.05 7.95
N PHE A 229 -10.13 -25.07 8.62
CA PHE A 229 -10.71 -24.96 9.97
C PHE A 229 -10.12 -26.04 10.88
N ALA A 230 -9.33 -25.65 11.88
CA ALA A 230 -8.68 -26.57 12.82
C ALA A 230 -9.29 -26.44 14.23
N PRO A 231 -9.73 -27.52 14.90
CA PRO A 231 -10.35 -27.42 16.22
C PRO A 231 -9.42 -26.82 17.29
N LEU A 232 -9.94 -25.97 18.18
CA LEU A 232 -9.18 -25.37 19.30
C LEU A 232 -8.78 -26.37 20.38
N LYS A 233 -9.68 -27.30 20.73
CA LYS A 233 -9.35 -28.42 21.61
C LYS A 233 -8.65 -29.50 20.78
N GLY A 234 -7.43 -29.84 21.20
CA GLY A 234 -6.65 -30.95 20.64
C GLY A 234 -7.33 -32.32 20.78
N GLU A 235 -8.44 -32.41 21.52
CA GLU A 235 -9.21 -33.65 21.72
C GLU A 235 -9.93 -34.12 20.43
N GLU A 236 -10.10 -33.26 19.41
CA GLU A 236 -10.66 -33.69 18.11
C GLU A 236 -9.73 -33.41 16.91
N ALA A 237 -8.70 -32.57 17.08
CA ALA A 237 -7.70 -32.27 16.04
C ALA A 237 -6.57 -33.31 15.98
N VAL A 238 -6.37 -34.09 17.06
CA VAL A 238 -5.76 -35.42 16.93
C VAL A 238 -6.85 -36.37 16.43
N ARG A 239 -7.41 -36.10 15.24
CA ARG A 239 -7.71 -37.22 14.36
C ARG A 239 -6.36 -37.87 14.13
N GLU A 240 -6.11 -38.94 14.89
CA GLU A 240 -5.06 -39.93 14.72
C GLU A 240 -4.35 -39.74 13.38
N ARG A 241 -3.29 -38.92 13.34
CA ARG A 241 -2.42 -38.92 12.16
C ARG A 241 -1.79 -40.30 12.19
N ARG A 242 -2.35 -41.19 11.39
CA ARG A 242 -1.95 -42.59 11.34
C ARG A 242 -0.44 -42.62 11.16
N SER A 243 0.23 -43.39 12.02
CA SER A 243 1.67 -43.59 11.86
C SER A 243 1.87 -44.47 10.64
N VAL A 244 2.74 -44.03 9.73
CA VAL A 244 2.95 -44.69 8.44
C VAL A 244 4.42 -44.98 8.19
N ILE A 245 4.67 -45.98 7.35
CA ILE A 245 5.98 -46.28 6.78
C ILE A 245 5.94 -45.80 5.33
N VAL A 246 6.95 -45.05 4.91
CA VAL A 246 7.01 -44.46 3.57
C VAL A 246 8.20 -45.01 2.82
N GLY A 247 8.00 -45.48 1.59
CA GLY A 247 9.05 -45.82 0.65
C GLY A 247 9.18 -44.74 -0.41
N ILE A 248 10.42 -44.38 -0.75
CA ILE A 248 10.74 -43.33 -1.71
C ILE A 248 11.75 -43.86 -2.72
N ASP A 249 11.38 -43.81 -4.00
CA ASP A 249 12.25 -44.03 -5.15
C ASP A 249 12.67 -42.67 -5.74
N PRO A 250 13.92 -42.23 -5.57
CA PRO A 250 14.39 -40.93 -6.04
C PRO A 250 14.90 -40.98 -7.48
N GLY A 251 14.54 -39.98 -8.30
CA GLY A 251 15.00 -39.86 -9.67
C GLY A 251 14.43 -38.60 -10.34
N ILE A 252 14.42 -38.58 -11.69
CA ILE A 252 13.68 -37.55 -12.45
C ILE A 252 12.18 -37.67 -12.15
N THR A 253 11.68 -38.89 -12.00
CA THR A 253 10.38 -39.18 -11.43
C THR A 253 10.60 -39.66 -10.01
N VAL A 254 9.90 -39.09 -9.04
CA VAL A 254 9.93 -39.53 -7.64
C VAL A 254 8.74 -40.45 -7.42
N GLY A 255 9.00 -41.69 -7.02
CA GLY A 255 7.97 -42.63 -6.57
C GLY A 255 7.78 -42.56 -5.06
N ILE A 256 6.53 -42.54 -4.60
CA ILE A 256 6.17 -42.53 -3.18
C ILE A 256 5.17 -43.65 -2.91
N ALA A 257 5.44 -44.45 -1.89
CA ALA A 257 4.51 -45.44 -1.38
C ALA A 257 4.32 -45.27 0.12
N VAL A 258 3.07 -45.24 0.58
CA VAL A 258 2.72 -45.09 2.00
C VAL A 258 1.97 -46.33 2.46
N ILE A 259 2.46 -46.97 3.52
CA ILE A 259 1.84 -48.14 4.14
C ILE A 259 1.59 -47.89 5.63
N ASP A 260 0.54 -48.49 6.19
CA ASP A 260 0.27 -48.41 7.63
C ASP A 260 1.17 -49.35 8.43
N LEU A 261 1.09 -49.28 9.77
CA LEU A 261 1.86 -50.16 10.67
C LEU A 261 1.39 -51.63 10.67
N ASN A 262 0.31 -51.94 9.96
CA ASN A 262 -0.21 -53.30 9.79
C ASN A 262 0.20 -53.89 8.44
N GLY A 263 0.82 -53.10 7.55
CA GLY A 263 1.29 -53.52 6.23
C GLY A 263 0.29 -53.30 5.11
N ASN A 264 -0.82 -52.58 5.34
CA ASN A 264 -1.76 -52.21 4.29
C ASN A 264 -1.24 -51.00 3.51
N VAL A 265 -1.39 -51.03 2.19
CA VAL A 265 -1.05 -49.89 1.34
C VAL A 265 -2.12 -48.82 1.46
N VAL A 266 -1.69 -47.62 1.85
CA VAL A 266 -2.55 -46.45 2.07
C VAL A 266 -2.56 -45.56 0.82
N ALA A 267 -1.39 -45.36 0.19
CA ALA A 267 -1.28 -44.54 -1.01
C ALA A 267 -0.07 -44.95 -1.87
N LEU A 268 -0.20 -44.76 -3.19
CA LEU A 268 0.86 -44.85 -4.18
C LEU A 268 0.80 -43.62 -5.07
N HIS A 269 1.94 -43.00 -5.34
CA HIS A 269 2.02 -41.80 -6.15
C HIS A 269 3.38 -41.70 -6.84
N SER A 270 3.40 -41.03 -7.99
CA SER A 270 4.62 -40.78 -8.75
C SER A 270 4.48 -39.46 -9.51
N GLU A 271 5.51 -38.63 -9.44
CA GLU A 271 5.50 -37.33 -10.11
C GLU A 271 6.91 -36.96 -10.62
N ARG A 272 6.94 -36.29 -11.78
CA ARG A 272 8.19 -35.81 -12.39
C ARG A 272 8.66 -34.51 -11.75
N ASN A 273 9.94 -34.44 -11.43
CA ASN A 273 10.62 -33.30 -10.81
C ASN A 273 9.97 -32.86 -9.47
N MET A 274 9.44 -33.82 -8.71
CA MET A 274 8.82 -33.55 -7.42
C MET A 274 9.87 -33.04 -6.42
N PRO A 275 9.74 -31.80 -5.90
CA PRO A 275 10.68 -31.24 -4.95
C PRO A 275 10.47 -31.84 -3.54
N VAL A 276 11.49 -31.71 -2.68
CA VAL A 276 11.52 -32.35 -1.35
C VAL A 276 10.32 -31.95 -0.49
N GLY A 277 9.92 -30.68 -0.53
CA GLY A 277 8.80 -30.24 0.31
C GLY A 277 7.42 -30.60 -0.23
N GLU A 278 7.28 -30.86 -1.54
CA GLU A 278 6.04 -31.43 -2.08
C GLU A 278 5.87 -32.89 -1.65
N VAL A 279 6.95 -33.67 -1.65
CA VAL A 279 6.95 -35.01 -1.05
C VAL A 279 6.57 -34.95 0.44
N PHE A 280 7.13 -33.98 1.18
CA PHE A 280 6.78 -33.77 2.59
C PHE A 280 5.29 -33.45 2.78
N ARG A 281 4.70 -32.59 1.93
CA ARG A 281 3.28 -32.25 2.01
C ARG A 281 2.40 -33.46 1.75
N PHE A 282 2.65 -34.18 0.64
CA PHE A 282 1.92 -35.38 0.26
C PHE A 282 1.89 -36.41 1.39
N ILE A 283 3.04 -36.68 1.99
CA ILE A 283 3.15 -37.64 3.11
C ILE A 283 2.39 -37.12 4.35
N SER A 284 2.52 -35.83 4.68
CA SER A 284 1.90 -35.22 5.86
C SER A 284 0.38 -35.21 5.83
N GLU A 285 -0.22 -35.12 4.63
CA GLU A 285 -1.67 -35.20 4.44
C GLU A 285 -2.20 -36.61 4.72
N ILE A 286 -1.41 -37.65 4.43
CA ILE A 286 -1.79 -39.04 4.62
C ILE A 286 -1.58 -39.48 6.06
N GLY A 287 -0.45 -39.12 6.67
CA GLY A 287 -0.10 -39.58 8.02
C GLY A 287 1.23 -39.03 8.53
N HIS A 288 1.64 -39.50 9.70
CA HIS A 288 2.94 -39.16 10.27
C HIS A 288 3.95 -40.28 9.94
N PRO A 289 4.98 -40.03 9.13
CA PRO A 289 5.96 -41.05 8.77
C PRO A 289 6.87 -41.35 9.95
N VAL A 290 6.86 -42.59 10.43
CA VAL A 290 7.77 -43.07 11.49
C VAL A 290 9.03 -43.72 10.90
N VAL A 291 8.93 -44.21 9.66
CA VAL A 291 10.03 -44.82 8.91
C VAL A 291 9.99 -44.29 7.48
N VAL A 292 11.14 -43.90 6.97
CA VAL A 292 11.36 -43.58 5.55
C VAL A 292 12.32 -44.62 4.99
N ALA A 293 11.96 -45.27 3.90
CA ALA A 293 12.68 -46.38 3.31
C ALA A 293 13.08 -46.08 1.86
N THR A 294 14.20 -46.65 1.42
CA THR A 294 14.66 -46.64 0.03
C THR A 294 15.10 -48.05 -0.37
N ASP A 295 15.10 -48.33 -1.66
CA ASP A 295 15.46 -49.62 -2.24
C ASP A 295 16.96 -49.76 -2.55
N VAL A 296 17.71 -48.66 -2.49
CA VAL A 296 19.14 -48.59 -2.83
C VAL A 296 20.02 -48.37 -1.60
N SER A 297 21.27 -48.85 -1.67
CA SER A 297 22.29 -48.65 -0.63
C SER A 297 23.60 -48.16 -1.26
N PRO A 298 24.22 -47.06 -0.78
CA PRO A 298 23.78 -46.20 0.33
C PRO A 298 22.52 -45.37 -0.01
N ALA A 299 21.89 -44.79 1.01
CA ALA A 299 20.69 -43.98 0.83
C ALA A 299 20.98 -42.72 -0.03
N PRO A 300 20.12 -42.38 -1.01
CA PRO A 300 20.25 -41.17 -1.77
C PRO A 300 19.99 -39.94 -0.89
N GLY A 301 20.76 -38.86 -1.10
CA GLY A 301 20.64 -37.65 -0.28
C GLY A 301 19.25 -36.99 -0.31
N PHE A 302 18.44 -37.25 -1.34
CA PHE A 302 17.03 -36.84 -1.39
C PHE A 302 16.20 -37.52 -0.29
N VAL A 303 16.35 -38.84 -0.13
CA VAL A 303 15.64 -39.64 0.88
C VAL A 303 16.13 -39.30 2.28
N GLU A 304 17.45 -39.09 2.45
CA GLU A 304 18.03 -38.67 3.73
C GLU A 304 17.46 -37.33 4.21
N LYS A 305 17.30 -36.35 3.30
CA LYS A 305 16.68 -35.06 3.60
C LYS A 305 15.24 -35.25 4.08
N ILE A 306 14.45 -36.08 3.41
CA ILE A 306 13.05 -36.33 3.79
C ILE A 306 12.95 -37.01 5.16
N ALA A 307 13.76 -38.04 5.40
CA ALA A 307 13.81 -38.72 6.70
C ALA A 307 14.16 -37.75 7.84
N ARG A 308 15.15 -36.87 7.62
CA ARG A 308 15.54 -35.83 8.57
C ARG A 308 14.42 -34.82 8.83
N SER A 309 13.79 -34.30 7.78
CA SER A 309 12.67 -33.35 7.90
C SER A 309 11.52 -33.90 8.76
N PHE A 310 11.22 -35.19 8.63
CA PHE A 310 10.18 -35.83 9.43
C PHE A 310 10.64 -36.36 10.79
N LYS A 311 11.94 -36.33 11.08
CA LYS A 311 12.55 -37.03 12.23
C LYS A 311 12.18 -38.51 12.26
N ALA A 312 12.05 -39.10 11.08
CA ALA A 312 11.70 -40.50 10.88
C ALA A 312 12.97 -41.37 10.84
N ASN A 313 12.83 -42.64 11.24
CA ASN A 313 13.93 -43.59 11.13
C ASN A 313 14.17 -43.92 9.65
N LEU A 314 15.40 -43.68 9.16
CA LEU A 314 15.78 -44.06 7.80
C LEU A 314 16.08 -45.57 7.73
N PHE A 315 15.35 -46.28 6.89
CA PHE A 315 15.60 -47.68 6.57
C PHE A 315 16.34 -47.81 5.24
N VAL A 316 17.51 -48.43 5.29
CA VAL A 316 18.34 -48.73 4.11
C VAL A 316 18.60 -50.24 4.07
N PRO A 317 18.38 -50.90 2.92
CA PRO A 317 18.69 -52.31 2.79
C PRO A 317 20.21 -52.55 2.86
N ARG A 318 20.62 -53.78 3.20
CA ARG A 318 22.06 -54.13 3.25
C ARG A 318 22.75 -53.97 1.89
N GLU A 319 22.03 -54.32 0.84
CA GLU A 319 22.42 -54.18 -0.56
C GLU A 319 21.20 -53.68 -1.35
N SER A 320 21.44 -53.02 -2.49
CA SER A 320 20.37 -52.55 -3.36
C SER A 320 19.48 -53.69 -3.84
N LEU A 321 18.16 -53.48 -3.76
CA LEU A 321 17.14 -54.42 -4.15
C LEU A 321 17.20 -54.75 -5.65
N ARG A 322 17.23 -56.05 -5.99
CA ARG A 322 17.17 -56.50 -7.39
C ARG A 322 15.76 -56.36 -7.95
N VAL A 323 15.64 -56.14 -9.26
CA VAL A 323 14.34 -56.00 -9.95
C VAL A 323 13.47 -57.25 -9.76
N GLU A 324 14.06 -58.44 -9.80
CA GLU A 324 13.38 -59.72 -9.54
C GLU A 324 12.79 -59.77 -8.12
N GLU A 325 13.59 -59.37 -7.12
CA GLU A 325 13.19 -59.33 -5.71
C GLU A 325 12.02 -58.36 -5.49
N LYS A 326 12.03 -57.19 -6.14
CA LYS A 326 10.92 -56.21 -6.09
C LYS A 326 9.63 -56.78 -6.68
N ASN A 327 9.72 -57.41 -7.85
CA ASN A 327 8.57 -57.98 -8.54
C ASN A 327 7.94 -59.16 -7.78
N GLU A 328 8.77 -60.04 -7.18
CA GLU A 328 8.29 -61.16 -6.38
C GLU A 328 7.55 -60.68 -5.12
N LEU A 329 8.11 -59.68 -4.45
CA LEU A 329 7.55 -59.08 -3.25
C LEU A 329 6.16 -58.46 -3.52
N LEU A 330 5.97 -57.82 -4.67
CA LEU A 330 4.69 -57.23 -5.06
C LEU A 330 3.65 -58.24 -5.54
N ARG A 331 4.09 -59.28 -6.27
CA ARG A 331 3.20 -60.39 -6.65
C ARG A 331 2.57 -61.05 -5.43
N SER A 332 3.32 -61.16 -4.33
CA SER A 332 2.81 -61.72 -3.07
C SER A 332 1.69 -60.88 -2.43
N LEU A 333 1.59 -59.59 -2.78
CA LEU A 333 0.61 -58.65 -2.21
C LEU A 333 -0.66 -58.51 -3.05
N GLY A 334 -0.64 -58.92 -4.32
CA GLY A 334 -1.78 -58.82 -5.22
C GLY A 334 -2.18 -57.37 -5.59
N ILE A 335 -1.26 -56.42 -5.44
CA ILE A 335 -1.50 -54.99 -5.67
C ILE A 335 -1.06 -54.61 -7.09
N LYS A 336 -1.90 -53.84 -7.79
CA LYS A 336 -1.56 -53.24 -9.08
C LYS A 336 -0.84 -51.90 -8.85
N VAL A 337 0.27 -51.70 -9.53
CA VAL A 337 1.04 -50.46 -9.55
C VAL A 337 0.96 -49.88 -10.97
N ASP A 338 0.94 -48.55 -11.08
CA ASP A 338 0.76 -47.88 -12.37
C ASP A 338 2.08 -47.71 -13.13
N ASP A 339 3.21 -47.63 -12.41
CA ASP A 339 4.54 -47.50 -13.00
C ASP A 339 5.66 -48.18 -12.18
N ASP A 340 6.85 -48.25 -12.78
CA ASP A 340 8.04 -48.85 -12.18
C ASP A 340 8.57 -48.06 -10.95
N HIS A 341 8.25 -46.77 -10.82
CA HIS A 341 8.71 -45.94 -9.70
C HIS A 341 7.86 -46.19 -8.44
N GLN A 342 6.54 -46.29 -8.60
CA GLN A 342 5.62 -46.73 -7.54
C GLN A 342 5.95 -48.15 -7.10
N ARG A 343 6.29 -49.02 -8.07
CA ARG A 343 6.75 -50.38 -7.80
C ARG A 343 7.95 -50.39 -6.86
N ASP A 344 8.97 -49.63 -7.20
CA ASP A 344 10.24 -49.62 -6.50
C ASP A 344 10.10 -48.95 -5.11
N ALA A 345 9.33 -47.86 -5.03
CA ALA A 345 8.96 -47.21 -3.77
C ALA A 345 8.17 -48.15 -2.83
N LEU A 346 7.18 -48.88 -3.36
CA LEU A 346 6.38 -49.83 -2.57
C LEU A 346 7.23 -51.00 -2.08
N ALA A 347 8.11 -51.53 -2.92
CA ALA A 347 9.04 -52.57 -2.53
C ALA A 347 9.95 -52.12 -1.37
N ALA A 348 10.44 -50.87 -1.40
CA ALA A 348 11.22 -50.28 -0.31
C ALA A 348 10.41 -50.20 1.00
N ALA A 349 9.20 -49.61 0.95
CA ALA A 349 8.32 -49.47 2.11
C ALA A 349 8.02 -50.83 2.74
N TYR A 350 7.64 -51.80 1.90
CA TYR A 350 7.21 -53.10 2.38
C TYR A 350 8.37 -53.96 2.91
N LYS A 351 9.57 -53.85 2.32
CA LYS A 351 10.78 -54.47 2.89
C LYS A 351 11.10 -53.94 4.28
N ALA A 352 10.90 -52.63 4.51
CA ALA A 352 11.03 -52.04 5.83
C ALA A 352 9.97 -52.59 6.80
N TYR A 353 8.72 -52.71 6.38
CA TYR A 353 7.65 -53.33 7.17
C TYR A 353 7.97 -54.78 7.53
N LEU A 354 8.40 -55.63 6.58
CA LEU A 354 8.75 -57.03 6.83
C LEU A 354 9.86 -57.18 7.88
N ARG A 355 10.81 -56.23 7.91
CA ARG A 355 11.87 -56.20 8.94
C ARG A 355 11.33 -55.86 10.34
N LEU A 356 10.30 -55.02 10.41
CA LEU A 356 9.68 -54.55 11.65
C LEU A 356 8.55 -55.45 12.15
N LYS A 357 7.91 -56.20 11.26
CA LYS A 357 6.74 -57.04 11.52
C LYS A 357 6.86 -57.91 12.79
N PRO A 358 7.95 -58.69 13.01
CA PRO A 358 8.06 -59.51 14.22
C PRO A 358 8.04 -58.69 15.52
N LYS A 359 8.61 -57.47 15.51
CA LYS A 359 8.61 -56.58 16.67
C LYS A 359 7.21 -55.98 16.88
N LEU A 360 6.54 -55.57 15.81
CA LEU A 360 5.22 -54.96 15.89
C LEU A 360 4.15 -55.96 16.34
N GLU A 361 4.22 -57.21 15.89
CA GLU A 361 3.35 -58.31 16.33
C GLU A 361 3.56 -58.62 17.82
N HIS A 362 4.80 -58.64 18.29
CA HIS A 362 5.12 -58.83 19.71
C HIS A 362 4.56 -57.71 20.60
N VAL A 363 4.65 -56.46 20.12
CA VAL A 363 4.05 -55.30 20.80
C VAL A 363 2.53 -55.43 20.84
N GLU A 364 1.91 -55.79 19.72
CA GLU A 364 0.45 -55.93 19.64
C GLU A 364 -0.08 -57.06 20.53
N ALA A 365 0.61 -58.20 20.61
CA ALA A 365 0.25 -59.30 21.51
C ALA A 365 0.23 -58.84 22.97
N LYS A 366 1.27 -58.11 23.41
CA LYS A 366 1.34 -57.55 24.77
C LYS A 366 0.28 -56.48 25.05
N LEU A 367 -0.06 -55.67 24.05
CA LEU A 367 -1.13 -54.67 24.20
C LEU A 367 -2.51 -55.31 24.26
N ARG A 368 -2.72 -56.43 23.57
CA ARG A 368 -3.94 -57.24 23.66
C ARG A 368 -4.12 -57.81 25.05
N GLU A 369 -3.06 -58.33 25.66
CA GLU A 369 -3.06 -58.79 27.06
C GLU A 369 -3.38 -57.65 28.05
N ALA A 370 -2.88 -56.43 27.78
CA ALA A 370 -3.13 -55.24 28.60
C ALA A 370 -4.46 -54.52 28.32
N GLY A 371 -5.29 -55.00 27.38
CA GLY A 371 -6.56 -54.35 27.02
C GLY A 371 -6.42 -53.00 26.30
N LEU A 372 -5.23 -52.66 25.78
CA LEU A 372 -4.89 -51.36 25.19
C LEU A 372 -4.83 -51.36 23.65
N LEU A 373 -5.53 -52.29 22.99
CA LEU A 373 -5.56 -52.45 21.53
C LEU A 373 -5.91 -51.17 20.76
N ARG A 374 -6.77 -50.32 21.33
CA ARG A 374 -7.16 -49.04 20.71
C ARG A 374 -6.00 -48.06 20.54
N LYS A 375 -4.87 -48.27 21.24
CA LYS A 375 -3.67 -47.41 21.17
C LYS A 375 -2.46 -48.12 20.59
N ALA A 376 -2.69 -49.21 19.86
CA ALA A 376 -1.63 -50.02 19.29
C ALA A 376 -0.70 -49.20 18.38
N ASP A 377 -1.25 -48.34 17.53
CA ASP A 377 -0.47 -47.56 16.57
C ASP A 377 0.45 -46.53 17.25
N GLU A 378 -0.02 -45.86 18.32
CA GLU A 378 0.79 -44.91 19.09
C GLU A 378 1.97 -45.59 19.79
N VAL A 379 1.72 -46.75 20.41
CA VAL A 379 2.77 -47.51 21.11
C VAL A 379 3.76 -48.11 20.10
N LYS A 380 3.27 -48.66 18.99
CA LYS A 380 4.10 -49.17 17.89
C LYS A 380 5.02 -48.08 17.34
N ALA A 381 4.51 -46.87 17.13
CA ALA A 381 5.29 -45.71 16.69
C ALA A 381 6.42 -45.34 17.66
N LEU A 382 6.13 -45.28 18.97
CA LEU A 382 7.14 -44.99 19.99
C LEU A 382 8.23 -46.07 20.06
N VAL A 383 7.87 -47.34 19.90
CA VAL A 383 8.84 -48.44 19.87
C VAL A 383 9.74 -48.35 18.63
N ILE A 384 9.21 -47.96 17.48
CA ILE A 384 10.01 -47.71 16.26
C ILE A 384 11.00 -46.56 16.48
N GLN A 385 10.60 -45.51 17.20
CA GLN A 385 11.46 -44.37 17.57
C GLN A 385 12.53 -44.71 18.62
N GLY A 386 12.57 -45.96 19.12
CA GLY A 386 13.62 -46.45 20.02
C GLY A 386 13.25 -46.46 21.51
N TYR A 387 12.00 -46.13 21.88
CA TYR A 387 11.56 -46.26 23.26
C TYR A 387 11.38 -47.74 23.64
N ASN A 388 11.66 -48.08 24.90
CA ASN A 388 11.35 -49.41 25.40
C ASN A 388 9.82 -49.56 25.56
N LEU A 389 9.33 -50.80 25.51
CA LEU A 389 7.88 -51.07 25.53
C LEU A 389 7.21 -50.56 26.82
N GLY A 390 7.88 -50.66 27.97
CA GLY A 390 7.34 -50.20 29.25
C GLY A 390 7.19 -48.67 29.30
N GLU A 391 8.19 -47.93 28.83
CA GLU A 391 8.18 -46.48 28.68
C GLU A 391 7.13 -46.03 27.68
N ALA A 392 7.02 -46.71 26.54
CA ALA A 392 6.02 -46.41 25.52
C ALA A 392 4.60 -46.57 26.08
N MET A 393 4.33 -47.65 26.80
CA MET A 393 3.06 -47.88 27.48
C MET A 393 2.78 -46.81 28.55
N GLN A 394 3.75 -46.51 29.43
CA GLN A 394 3.57 -45.47 30.46
C GLN A 394 3.29 -44.09 29.87
N LYS A 395 3.95 -43.73 28.76
CA LYS A 395 3.79 -42.42 28.11
C LYS A 395 2.40 -42.25 27.50
N VAL A 396 1.86 -43.34 26.94
CA VAL A 396 0.51 -43.40 26.38
C VAL A 396 -0.56 -43.45 27.48
N THR A 397 -0.29 -44.09 28.63
CA THR A 397 -1.19 -44.09 29.79
C THR A 397 -1.15 -42.77 30.58
N ARG A 398 0.00 -42.09 30.69
CA ARG A 398 0.13 -40.79 31.40
C ARG A 398 -0.55 -39.62 30.68
N ARG A 399 -0.69 -39.68 29.35
CA ARG A 399 -1.32 -38.61 28.56
C ARG A 399 -2.82 -38.40 28.85
N GLU A 400 -3.47 -39.31 29.57
CA GLU A 400 -4.91 -39.25 29.87
C GLU A 400 -5.26 -38.94 31.33
N ARG A 401 -4.30 -38.76 32.24
CA ARG A 401 -4.63 -38.39 33.63
C ARG A 401 -4.34 -36.92 33.89
N PRO A 402 -5.35 -36.08 34.24
CA PRO A 402 -5.11 -34.94 35.10
C PRO A 402 -4.41 -35.43 36.37
N ALA A 403 -3.51 -34.63 36.91
CA ALA A 403 -2.86 -34.91 38.18
C ALA A 403 -3.91 -35.03 39.28
N GLU A 404 -4.22 -36.27 39.71
CA GLU A 404 -4.92 -36.56 40.95
C GLU A 404 -4.38 -37.86 41.55
N GLU A 405 -3.95 -37.67 42.80
CA GLU A 405 -3.69 -38.55 43.94
C GLU A 405 -3.47 -40.05 43.73
N ALA A 406 -2.37 -40.50 44.35
CA ALA A 406 -2.02 -41.89 44.53
C ALA A 406 -3.07 -42.59 45.43
N SER A 407 -3.60 -43.71 44.94
CA SER A 407 -4.18 -44.76 45.76
C SER A 407 -3.33 -46.01 45.66
N GLU A 408 -3.02 -46.56 46.84
CA GLU A 408 -2.24 -47.78 47.06
C GLU A 408 -2.93 -49.02 46.48
N PRO A 409 -2.17 -50.05 46.08
CA PRO A 409 -2.65 -51.42 46.08
C PRO A 409 -2.04 -52.24 47.22
N GLU A 410 -2.90 -52.91 47.97
CA GLU A 410 -2.57 -53.95 48.93
C GLU A 410 -1.98 -55.20 48.25
N GLY A 411 -1.05 -55.88 48.94
CA GLY A 411 -0.93 -57.34 48.87
C GLY A 411 0.45 -57.95 48.59
N GLY A 412 1.20 -58.21 49.68
CA GLY A 412 1.94 -59.48 49.89
C GLY A 412 3.35 -59.65 49.34
N GLU A 413 4.38 -59.45 50.18
CA GLU A 413 5.22 -60.51 50.78
C GLU A 413 6.34 -59.88 51.63
N SER A 414 6.70 -60.51 52.74
CA SER A 414 7.52 -59.97 53.84
C SER A 414 8.95 -59.62 53.42
N VAL A 415 9.33 -58.34 53.56
CA VAL A 415 10.73 -57.86 53.43
C VAL A 415 11.09 -56.96 54.63
N ASP A 416 12.31 -57.14 55.16
CA ASP A 416 12.83 -56.46 56.36
C ASP A 416 12.71 -54.92 56.29
N VAL A 417 11.96 -54.35 57.23
CA VAL A 417 11.39 -52.98 57.18
C VAL A 417 12.36 -51.89 57.65
N ARG A 418 13.48 -52.24 58.29
CA ARG A 418 14.39 -51.27 58.94
C ARG A 418 15.07 -50.27 57.98
N PRO A 419 15.50 -50.64 56.76
CA PRO A 419 16.09 -49.70 55.81
C PRO A 419 15.04 -48.70 55.27
N TYR A 420 13.81 -49.17 55.08
CA TYR A 420 12.71 -48.39 54.54
C TYR A 420 12.24 -47.31 55.52
N VAL A 421 12.18 -47.59 56.82
CA VAL A 421 11.81 -46.59 57.83
C VAL A 421 12.82 -45.43 57.88
N ARG A 422 14.12 -45.69 57.72
CA ARG A 422 15.13 -44.61 57.62
C ARG A 422 14.94 -43.78 56.36
N LYS A 423 14.68 -44.45 55.22
CA LYS A 423 14.45 -43.76 53.95
C LYS A 423 13.18 -42.90 53.99
N ILE A 424 12.13 -43.38 54.64
CA ILE A 424 10.89 -42.62 54.84
C ILE A 424 11.16 -41.34 55.63
N ARG A 425 11.90 -41.41 56.75
CA ARG A 425 12.26 -40.21 57.51
C ARG A 425 13.09 -39.21 56.72
N GLU A 426 14.09 -39.67 55.95
CA GLU A 426 14.86 -38.79 55.06
C GLU A 426 13.98 -38.11 54.01
N LEU A 427 13.00 -38.84 53.46
CA LEU A 427 12.06 -38.32 52.48
C LEU A 427 11.07 -37.32 53.12
N GLU A 428 10.57 -37.59 54.32
CA GLU A 428 9.71 -36.68 55.09
C GLU A 428 10.44 -35.36 55.41
N GLU A 429 11.70 -35.43 55.86
CA GLU A 429 12.53 -34.24 56.09
C GLU A 429 12.78 -33.46 54.78
N ARG A 430 12.96 -34.17 53.66
CA ARG A 430 13.13 -33.53 52.35
C ARG A 430 11.86 -32.88 51.86
N ILE A 431 10.70 -33.50 52.08
CA ILE A 431 9.39 -32.93 51.76
C ILE A 431 9.18 -31.67 52.58
N ALA A 432 9.41 -31.71 53.89
CA ALA A 432 9.28 -30.53 54.77
C ALA A 432 10.26 -29.40 54.40
N PHE A 433 11.44 -29.71 53.87
CA PHE A 433 12.36 -28.71 53.31
C PHE A 433 11.81 -28.10 52.01
N LEU A 434 11.36 -28.94 51.08
CA LEU A 434 10.81 -28.50 49.80
C LEU A 434 9.52 -27.69 49.96
N GLU A 435 8.69 -28.01 50.95
CA GLU A 435 7.47 -27.26 51.28
C GLU A 435 7.81 -25.84 51.77
N ARG A 436 8.81 -25.71 52.64
CA ARG A 436 9.31 -24.40 53.10
C ARG A 436 9.89 -23.58 51.96
N GLU A 437 10.71 -24.18 51.10
CA GLU A 437 11.25 -23.52 49.91
C GLU A 437 10.13 -23.08 48.95
N ASN A 438 9.09 -23.91 48.78
CA ASN A 438 7.92 -23.55 47.98
C ASN A 438 7.18 -22.34 48.55
N GLU A 439 7.04 -22.28 49.88
CA GLU A 439 6.39 -21.17 50.56
C GLU A 439 7.19 -19.85 50.43
N GLU A 440 8.51 -19.91 50.56
CA GLU A 440 9.42 -18.78 50.31
C GLU A 440 9.34 -18.29 48.86
N LEU A 441 9.43 -19.21 47.88
CA LEU A 441 9.30 -18.88 46.47
C LEU A 441 7.94 -18.27 46.14
N ARG A 442 6.86 -18.78 46.75
CA ARG A 442 5.51 -18.18 46.64
C ARG A 442 5.47 -16.77 47.25
N GLY A 443 6.20 -16.55 48.35
CA GLY A 443 6.42 -15.22 48.94
C GLY A 443 7.05 -14.24 47.95
N ILE A 444 8.18 -14.63 47.35
CA ILE A 444 8.91 -13.82 46.38
C ILE A 444 8.03 -13.51 45.15
N ILE A 445 7.31 -14.50 44.63
CA ILE A 445 6.38 -14.29 43.50
C ILE A 445 5.30 -13.27 43.85
N ARG A 446 4.74 -13.30 45.07
CA ARG A 446 3.74 -12.32 45.52
C ARG A 446 4.32 -10.90 45.56
N GLU A 447 5.55 -10.75 46.04
CA GLU A 447 6.23 -9.45 46.11
C GLU A 447 6.59 -8.90 44.72
N GLN A 448 7.11 -9.76 43.84
CA GLN A 448 7.40 -9.41 42.45
C GLN A 448 6.12 -8.97 41.71
N ARG A 449 5.00 -9.69 41.90
CA ARG A 449 3.70 -9.29 41.33
C ARG A 449 3.24 -7.92 41.80
N ARG A 450 3.33 -7.62 43.10
CA ARG A 450 3.02 -6.29 43.65
C ARG A 450 3.92 -5.21 43.04
N THR A 451 5.17 -5.53 42.78
CA THR A 451 6.13 -4.61 42.16
C THR A 451 5.77 -4.34 40.70
N ILE A 452 5.42 -5.38 39.95
CA ILE A 452 4.95 -5.27 38.56
C ILE A 452 3.70 -4.38 38.51
N GLU A 453 2.68 -4.65 39.33
CA GLU A 453 1.47 -3.83 39.39
C GLU A 453 1.77 -2.35 39.67
N ARG A 454 2.72 -2.06 40.57
CA ARG A 454 3.14 -0.69 40.87
C ARG A 454 3.84 -0.02 39.68
N LEU A 455 4.71 -0.75 38.99
CA LEU A 455 5.41 -0.24 37.81
C LEU A 455 4.46 -0.02 36.63
N GLU A 456 3.51 -0.92 36.42
CA GLU A 456 2.48 -0.77 35.39
C GLU A 456 1.62 0.47 35.61
N ARG A 457 1.22 0.75 36.86
CA ARG A 457 0.51 2.00 37.20
C ARG A 457 1.35 3.23 36.88
N LYS A 458 2.63 3.24 37.27
CA LYS A 458 3.54 4.35 36.93
C LYS A 458 3.69 4.56 35.43
N ILE A 459 3.80 3.48 34.65
CA ILE A 459 3.87 3.56 33.18
C ILE A 459 2.57 4.16 32.62
N ALA A 460 1.42 3.75 33.13
CA ALA A 460 0.13 4.30 32.69
C ALA A 460 0.03 5.81 32.98
N ASP A 461 0.46 6.25 34.15
CA ASP A 461 0.49 7.66 34.53
C ASP A 461 1.43 8.47 33.60
N TYR A 462 2.65 7.97 33.36
CA TYR A 462 3.61 8.59 32.44
C TYR A 462 3.07 8.65 31.01
N ASP A 463 2.44 7.59 30.51
CA ASP A 463 1.84 7.55 29.18
C ASP A 463 0.73 8.60 29.03
N GLU A 464 -0.08 8.82 30.07
CA GLU A 464 -1.12 9.85 30.06
C GLU A 464 -0.51 11.26 30.04
N GLU A 465 0.53 11.52 30.82
CA GLU A 465 1.24 12.79 30.80
C GLU A 465 1.89 13.08 29.43
N VAL A 466 2.55 12.08 28.84
CA VAL A 466 3.16 12.20 27.51
C VAL A 466 2.10 12.48 26.46
N ARG A 467 0.95 11.78 26.49
CA ARG A 467 -0.16 12.05 25.57
C ARG A 467 -0.69 13.47 25.72
N LYS A 468 -0.87 13.97 26.94
CA LYS A 468 -1.29 15.37 27.18
C LYS A 468 -0.29 16.37 26.63
N LYS A 469 1.03 16.14 26.80
CA LYS A 469 2.08 17.00 26.24
C LYS A 469 2.07 17.01 24.71
N VAL A 470 2.01 15.84 24.08
CA VAL A 470 1.99 15.73 22.61
C VAL A 470 0.75 16.40 22.01
N LEU A 471 -0.43 16.26 22.64
CA LEU A 471 -1.63 16.95 22.18
C LEU A 471 -1.50 18.47 22.28
N ARG A 472 -0.95 18.97 23.39
CA ARG A 472 -0.69 20.41 23.58
C ARG A 472 0.33 20.95 22.58
N GLU A 473 1.42 20.23 22.30
CA GLU A 473 2.43 20.64 21.32
C GLU A 473 1.85 20.71 19.90
N ARG A 474 1.02 19.72 19.52
CA ARG A 474 0.33 19.75 18.21
C ARG A 474 -0.64 20.90 18.10
N GLU A 475 -1.39 21.20 19.17
CA GLU A 475 -2.31 22.33 19.19
C GLU A 475 -1.53 23.66 19.09
N LEU A 476 -0.40 23.78 19.79
CA LEU A 476 0.48 24.94 19.71
C LEU A 476 1.03 25.11 18.29
N GLU A 477 1.53 24.04 17.67
CA GLU A 477 2.07 24.06 16.31
C GLU A 477 0.99 24.48 15.29
N ALA A 478 -0.23 23.98 15.43
CA ALA A 478 -1.36 24.38 14.59
C ALA A 478 -1.72 25.86 14.78
N LYS A 479 -1.71 26.36 16.02
CA LYS A 479 -1.94 27.79 16.33
C LYS A 479 -0.84 28.67 15.75
N VAL A 480 0.43 28.29 15.89
CA VAL A 480 1.59 29.03 15.34
C VAL A 480 1.47 29.14 13.82
N LYS A 481 1.23 28.03 13.11
CA LYS A 481 1.01 28.06 11.65
C LYS A 481 -0.16 28.96 11.26
N ARG A 482 -1.23 28.98 12.06
CA ARG A 482 -2.38 29.86 11.81
C ARG A 482 -2.02 31.33 11.99
N ILE A 483 -1.24 31.67 13.02
CA ILE A 483 -0.73 33.02 13.26
C ILE A 483 0.14 33.46 12.07
N GLU A 484 1.08 32.63 11.61
CA GLU A 484 1.95 32.96 10.47
C GLU A 484 1.14 33.28 9.20
N ILE A 485 0.10 32.49 8.91
CA ILE A 485 -0.79 32.73 7.76
C ILE A 485 -1.55 34.04 7.95
N LEU A 486 -2.13 34.28 9.13
CA LEU A 486 -2.88 35.50 9.43
C LEU A 486 -1.98 36.75 9.37
N GLU A 487 -0.75 36.67 9.85
CA GLU A 487 0.23 37.76 9.76
C GLU A 487 0.64 38.07 8.33
N LYS A 488 0.79 37.04 7.48
CA LYS A 488 1.03 37.23 6.05
C LYS A 488 -0.16 37.93 5.39
N GLN A 489 -1.38 37.45 5.64
CA GLN A 489 -2.61 38.07 5.12
C GLN A 489 -2.76 39.52 5.59
N LEU A 490 -2.44 39.81 6.85
CA LEU A 490 -2.49 41.16 7.40
C LEU A 490 -1.48 42.09 6.72
N ARG A 491 -0.26 41.60 6.46
CA ARG A 491 0.77 42.37 5.73
C ARG A 491 0.33 42.68 4.30
N GLU A 492 -0.20 41.70 3.59
CA GLU A 492 -0.72 41.88 2.23
C GLU A 492 -1.89 42.88 2.21
N ALA A 493 -2.85 42.74 3.12
CA ALA A 493 -3.97 43.66 3.25
C ALA A 493 -3.52 45.10 3.54
N LYS A 494 -2.56 45.28 4.45
CA LYS A 494 -1.99 46.61 4.75
C LYS A 494 -1.32 47.23 3.53
N ALA A 495 -0.54 46.45 2.77
CA ALA A 495 0.11 46.94 1.56
C ALA A 495 -0.90 47.38 0.48
N VAL A 496 -2.01 46.65 0.35
CA VAL A 496 -3.11 47.01 -0.56
C VAL A 496 -3.79 48.30 -0.12
N ILE A 497 -4.11 48.43 1.17
CA ILE A 497 -4.71 49.65 1.73
C ILE A 497 -3.79 50.85 1.47
N GLU A 498 -2.49 50.71 1.69
CA GLU A 498 -1.53 51.81 1.49
C GLU A 498 -1.42 52.22 0.01
N ARG A 499 -1.50 51.27 -0.92
CA ARG A 499 -1.54 51.55 -2.36
C ARG A 499 -2.82 52.30 -2.73
N LEU A 500 -3.98 51.75 -2.39
CA LEU A 500 -5.28 52.37 -2.68
C LEU A 500 -5.41 53.76 -2.06
N SER A 501 -4.88 53.95 -0.85
CA SER A 501 -4.90 55.27 -0.19
C SER A 501 -4.11 56.32 -0.98
N ARG A 502 -2.96 55.92 -1.55
CA ARG A 502 -2.15 56.81 -2.40
C ARG A 502 -2.88 57.14 -3.71
N ASP A 503 -3.50 56.14 -4.33
CA ASP A 503 -4.24 56.31 -5.58
C ASP A 503 -5.46 57.25 -5.39
N LEU A 504 -6.17 57.12 -4.27
CA LEU A 504 -7.31 57.98 -3.94
C LEU A 504 -6.93 59.45 -3.77
N VAL A 505 -5.77 59.74 -3.18
CA VAL A 505 -5.24 61.11 -3.04
C VAL A 505 -4.92 61.71 -4.41
N LYS A 506 -4.37 60.92 -5.34
CA LYS A 506 -4.11 61.37 -6.71
C LYS A 506 -5.41 61.70 -7.45
N VAL A 507 -6.41 60.82 -7.38
CA VAL A 507 -7.71 61.02 -8.05
C VAL A 507 -8.47 62.21 -7.46
N LYS A 508 -8.45 62.42 -6.14
CA LYS A 508 -9.09 63.60 -5.53
C LYS A 508 -8.47 64.92 -6.00
N ARG A 509 -7.16 64.97 -6.24
CA ARG A 509 -6.50 66.18 -6.78
C ARG A 509 -6.90 66.45 -8.24
N MET A 510 -7.14 65.39 -9.02
CA MET A 510 -7.61 65.45 -10.41
C MET A 510 -8.99 66.13 -10.51
N ASN A 511 -9.96 65.71 -9.70
CA ASN A 511 -11.33 66.23 -9.79
C ASN A 511 -11.47 67.69 -9.33
N VAL A 512 -10.59 68.21 -8.48
CA VAL A 512 -10.67 69.60 -7.98
C VAL A 512 -10.36 70.61 -9.09
N VAL A 513 -9.52 70.25 -10.07
CA VAL A 513 -9.17 71.12 -11.20
C VAL A 513 -10.28 71.15 -12.25
N GLU A 514 -10.93 70.01 -12.49
CA GLU A 514 -12.03 69.86 -13.44
C GLU A 514 -13.31 70.63 -13.01
N VAL A 515 -13.61 70.64 -11.70
CA VAL A 515 -14.82 71.28 -11.15
C VAL A 515 -14.83 72.82 -11.29
N ARG A 516 -13.69 73.47 -11.51
CA ARG A 516 -13.62 74.93 -11.73
C ARG A 516 -13.90 75.37 -13.17
N GLY A 517 -14.05 74.44 -14.12
CA GLY A 517 -14.49 74.73 -15.50
C GLY A 517 -13.49 75.46 -16.41
N SER A 518 -12.43 76.05 -15.86
CA SER A 518 -11.47 76.91 -16.57
C SER A 518 -10.37 76.16 -17.34
N ALA A 519 -10.14 74.87 -17.06
CA ALA A 519 -9.10 74.09 -17.71
C ALA A 519 -9.62 72.73 -18.22
N VAL A 520 -9.13 72.30 -19.38
CA VAL A 520 -9.41 71.00 -19.98
C VAL A 520 -8.26 70.04 -19.64
N PRO A 521 -8.54 68.88 -19.02
CA PRO A 521 -7.52 67.88 -18.77
C PRO A 521 -7.13 67.19 -20.08
N LEU A 522 -5.82 67.04 -20.29
CA LEU A 522 -5.23 66.38 -21.44
C LEU A 522 -4.75 64.98 -21.06
N LYS A 523 -4.99 64.00 -21.93
CA LYS A 523 -4.47 62.64 -21.74
C LYS A 523 -3.05 62.57 -22.29
N VAL A 524 -2.09 62.29 -21.42
CA VAL A 524 -0.66 62.38 -21.72
C VAL A 524 -0.13 61.05 -22.27
N LEU A 525 0.35 61.09 -23.51
CA LEU A 525 1.10 60.03 -24.18
C LEU A 525 2.60 60.39 -24.18
N ARG A 526 3.45 59.48 -23.69
CA ARG A 526 4.90 59.70 -23.76
C ARG A 526 5.42 59.56 -25.19
N VAL A 527 4.90 58.58 -25.91
CA VAL A 527 5.23 58.30 -27.31
C VAL A 527 3.95 58.00 -28.07
N LEU A 528 3.80 58.56 -29.27
CA LEU A 528 2.66 58.25 -30.14
C LEU A 528 2.83 56.86 -30.75
N SER A 529 2.38 55.83 -30.03
CA SER A 529 2.52 54.42 -30.40
C SER A 529 1.30 53.60 -29.98
N TRP A 530 1.06 52.48 -30.66
CA TRP A 530 -0.04 51.54 -30.33
C TRP A 530 -0.02 51.08 -28.87
N ARG A 531 1.18 50.73 -28.35
CA ARG A 531 1.33 50.25 -26.96
C ARG A 531 0.92 51.30 -25.93
N GLU A 532 1.28 52.56 -26.18
CA GLU A 532 0.92 53.66 -25.28
C GLU A 532 -0.56 54.02 -25.40
N LEU A 533 -1.14 53.94 -26.61
CA LEU A 533 -2.56 54.16 -26.84
C LEU A 533 -3.42 53.09 -26.12
N GLU A 534 -3.08 51.81 -26.26
CA GLU A 534 -3.73 50.71 -25.54
C GLU A 534 -3.59 50.84 -24.02
N ARG A 535 -2.43 51.28 -23.52
CA ARG A 535 -2.23 51.50 -22.07
C ARG A 535 -3.21 52.53 -21.55
N ILE A 536 -3.32 53.68 -22.22
CA ILE A 536 -4.22 54.75 -21.79
C ILE A 536 -5.68 54.30 -21.89
N GLU A 537 -6.04 53.55 -22.92
CA GLU A 537 -7.40 53.01 -23.05
C GLU A 537 -7.79 52.08 -21.89
N ARG A 538 -6.85 51.27 -21.36
CA ARG A 538 -7.10 50.39 -20.21
C ARG A 538 -7.07 51.11 -18.86
N GLU A 539 -6.14 52.04 -18.68
CA GLU A 539 -5.89 52.68 -17.38
C GLU A 539 -6.80 53.88 -17.11
N VAL A 540 -7.08 54.67 -18.15
CA VAL A 540 -7.79 55.96 -18.06
C VAL A 540 -9.06 55.97 -18.92
N GLY A 541 -9.11 55.16 -19.98
CA GLY A 541 -10.15 55.17 -21.00
C GLY A 541 -9.94 56.29 -22.02
N LEU A 542 -10.30 56.09 -23.28
CA LEU A 542 -10.32 57.12 -24.34
C LEU A 542 -11.76 57.25 -24.86
N ARG A 543 -12.29 58.47 -24.87
CA ARG A 543 -13.67 58.80 -25.25
C ARG A 543 -13.65 59.83 -26.37
N LYS A 544 -14.75 59.85 -27.14
CA LYS A 544 -14.98 60.87 -28.16
C LYS A 544 -14.95 62.26 -27.52
N GLY A 545 -14.18 63.17 -28.12
CA GLY A 545 -14.03 64.55 -27.63
C GLY A 545 -12.85 64.79 -26.68
N ASP A 546 -12.06 63.77 -26.37
CA ASP A 546 -10.83 63.94 -25.57
C ASP A 546 -9.74 64.69 -26.34
N VAL A 547 -8.89 65.40 -25.61
CA VAL A 547 -7.70 66.07 -26.14
C VAL A 547 -6.46 65.32 -25.67
N LEU A 548 -5.60 64.96 -26.62
CA LEU A 548 -4.38 64.21 -26.36
C LEU A 548 -3.16 65.13 -26.31
N PHE A 549 -2.25 64.88 -25.37
CA PHE A 549 -0.95 65.54 -25.30
C PHE A 549 0.16 64.52 -25.51
N VAL A 550 1.00 64.70 -26.52
CA VAL A 550 2.05 63.76 -26.91
C VAL A 550 3.43 64.40 -26.74
N VAL A 551 4.26 63.82 -25.87
CA VAL A 551 5.63 64.28 -25.63
C VAL A 551 6.54 63.98 -26.83
N ASN A 552 6.40 62.79 -27.43
CA ASN A 552 7.19 62.43 -28.60
C ASN A 552 6.34 61.75 -29.70
N PRO A 553 6.02 62.44 -30.80
CA PRO A 553 5.30 61.85 -31.93
C PRO A 553 6.22 61.08 -32.90
N ALA A 554 7.55 61.12 -32.72
CA ALA A 554 8.50 60.45 -33.60
C ALA A 554 8.37 58.92 -33.44
N GLY A 555 7.70 58.29 -34.40
CA GLY A 555 7.40 56.85 -34.40
C GLY A 555 5.99 56.49 -34.87
N ALA A 556 5.11 57.48 -35.02
CA ALA A 556 3.76 57.28 -35.52
C ALA A 556 3.69 57.26 -37.05
N GLY A 557 3.02 56.24 -37.59
CA GLY A 557 2.68 56.15 -39.00
C GLY A 557 1.20 56.42 -39.25
N LYS A 558 0.80 56.38 -40.53
CA LYS A 558 -0.57 56.62 -41.01
C LYS A 558 -1.66 55.88 -40.21
N ALA A 559 -1.42 54.60 -39.91
CA ALA A 559 -2.38 53.74 -39.20
C ALA A 559 -2.72 54.22 -37.77
N ILE A 560 -1.76 54.83 -37.05
CA ILE A 560 -2.05 55.38 -35.71
C ILE A 560 -2.89 56.65 -35.83
N ALA A 561 -2.68 57.43 -36.89
CA ALA A 561 -3.50 58.62 -37.15
C ALA A 561 -4.94 58.24 -37.48
N GLU A 562 -5.15 57.20 -38.29
CA GLU A 562 -6.48 56.67 -38.64
C GLU A 562 -7.22 56.18 -37.39
N GLU A 563 -6.55 55.49 -36.47
CA GLU A 563 -7.13 55.06 -35.19
C GLU A 563 -7.59 56.26 -34.33
N LEU A 564 -6.76 57.32 -34.26
CA LEU A 564 -7.14 58.53 -33.52
C LEU A 564 -8.38 59.21 -34.11
N VAL A 565 -8.52 59.16 -35.44
CA VAL A 565 -9.70 59.66 -36.15
C VAL A 565 -10.92 58.82 -35.82
N GLU A 566 -10.81 57.48 -35.85
CA GLU A 566 -11.91 56.58 -35.53
C GLU A 566 -12.40 56.75 -34.09
N LYS A 567 -11.47 56.96 -33.14
CA LYS A 567 -11.79 57.25 -31.74
C LYS A 567 -12.44 58.63 -31.53
N GLY A 568 -12.36 59.51 -32.54
CA GLY A 568 -13.03 60.81 -32.53
C GLY A 568 -12.45 61.79 -31.50
N ILE A 569 -11.12 61.90 -31.44
CA ILE A 569 -10.45 62.88 -30.58
C ILE A 569 -10.78 64.32 -31.01
N ARG A 570 -10.78 65.25 -30.05
CA ARG A 570 -11.10 66.68 -30.31
C ARG A 570 -9.91 67.45 -30.88
N ALA A 571 -8.71 67.21 -30.35
CA ALA A 571 -7.47 67.82 -30.81
C ALA A 571 -6.25 67.02 -30.33
N LEU A 572 -5.13 67.20 -31.04
CA LEU A 572 -3.84 66.59 -30.72
C LEU A 572 -2.78 67.67 -30.46
N ILE A 573 -2.22 67.71 -29.26
CA ILE A 573 -1.18 68.66 -28.87
C ILE A 573 0.14 67.92 -28.72
N THR A 574 1.23 68.45 -29.27
CA THR A 574 2.52 67.75 -29.32
C THR A 574 3.69 68.64 -28.88
N GLU A 575 4.67 68.10 -28.15
CA GLU A 575 5.91 68.87 -27.81
C GLU A 575 6.88 69.01 -29.00
N LYS A 576 6.76 68.13 -30.01
CA LYS A 576 7.62 68.12 -31.20
C LYS A 576 6.76 68.06 -32.46
N PRO A 577 7.27 68.51 -33.63
CA PRO A 577 6.53 68.44 -34.88
C PRO A 577 6.05 67.02 -35.22
N LEU A 578 4.80 66.94 -35.71
CA LEU A 578 4.21 65.68 -36.17
C LEU A 578 4.90 65.18 -37.46
N PRO A 579 5.07 63.86 -37.62
CA PRO A 579 5.46 63.27 -38.89
C PRO A 579 4.46 63.62 -40.01
N GLU A 580 4.97 63.88 -41.22
CA GLU A 580 4.16 64.25 -42.39
C GLU A 580 2.98 63.30 -42.66
N PRO A 581 3.14 61.96 -42.62
CA PRO A 581 2.02 61.04 -42.87
C PRO A 581 0.90 61.11 -41.84
N VAL A 582 1.20 61.54 -40.61
CA VAL A 582 0.21 61.73 -39.54
C VAL A 582 -0.50 63.07 -39.72
N ARG A 583 0.25 64.09 -40.14
CA ARG A 583 -0.26 65.44 -40.41
C ARG A 583 -1.31 65.43 -41.53
N GLU A 584 -1.04 64.71 -42.61
CA GLU A 584 -1.96 64.57 -43.75
C GLU A 584 -3.29 63.96 -43.31
N VAL A 585 -3.27 62.81 -42.62
CA VAL A 585 -4.49 62.13 -42.16
C VAL A 585 -5.32 62.98 -41.21
N LEU A 586 -4.67 63.63 -40.24
CA LEU A 586 -5.39 64.50 -39.29
C LEU A 586 -5.97 65.74 -39.99
N ARG A 587 -5.26 66.31 -40.97
CA ARG A 587 -5.77 67.43 -41.77
C ARG A 587 -6.97 67.02 -42.62
N GLU A 588 -6.90 65.89 -43.34
CA GLU A 588 -8.02 65.38 -44.14
C GLU A 588 -9.26 65.11 -43.27
N ALA A 589 -9.06 64.54 -42.08
CA ALA A 589 -10.13 64.28 -41.11
C ALA A 589 -10.60 65.51 -40.32
N HIS A 590 -10.05 66.71 -40.60
CA HIS A 590 -10.34 67.96 -39.89
C HIS A 590 -10.15 67.87 -38.36
N ILE A 591 -9.12 67.13 -37.92
CA ILE A 591 -8.72 67.06 -36.51
C ILE A 591 -7.61 68.09 -36.25
N PRO A 592 -7.87 69.15 -35.47
CA PRO A 592 -6.88 70.17 -35.15
C PRO A 592 -5.69 69.56 -34.42
N PHE A 593 -4.49 69.98 -34.81
CA PHE A 593 -3.26 69.64 -34.11
C PHE A 593 -2.43 70.89 -33.84
N PHE A 594 -1.77 70.90 -32.68
CA PHE A 594 -1.02 72.06 -32.18
C PHE A 594 0.32 71.63 -31.58
N THR A 595 1.24 72.58 -31.49
CA THR A 595 2.45 72.41 -30.68
C THR A 595 2.22 72.87 -29.24
N SER A 596 3.00 72.37 -28.29
CA SER A 596 2.90 72.77 -26.87
C SER A 596 3.18 74.26 -26.65
N GLU A 597 3.95 74.87 -27.55
CA GLU A 597 4.29 76.30 -27.54
C GLU A 597 3.09 77.19 -27.93
N GLU A 598 2.18 76.69 -28.77
CA GLU A 598 1.00 77.44 -29.25
C GLU A 598 -0.10 77.58 -28.17
N LEU A 599 -0.15 76.68 -27.19
CA LEU A 599 -1.28 76.54 -26.27
C LEU A 599 -0.93 76.68 -24.78
N ASP A 600 0.32 77.04 -24.42
CA ASP A 600 0.82 77.15 -23.04
C ASP A 600 0.37 76.00 -22.11
N VAL A 601 0.73 74.77 -22.50
CA VAL A 601 0.30 73.57 -21.77
C VAL A 601 1.01 73.47 -20.43
N LYS A 602 0.25 73.44 -19.33
CA LYS A 602 0.79 73.24 -17.97
C LYS A 602 0.85 71.76 -17.62
N ARG A 603 2.07 71.26 -17.42
CA ARG A 603 2.32 69.84 -17.11
C ARG A 603 2.67 69.63 -15.64
N VAL A 604 2.05 68.62 -15.03
CA VAL A 604 2.38 68.12 -13.69
C VAL A 604 2.52 66.60 -13.77
N ASP A 605 3.77 66.12 -13.87
CA ASP A 605 4.20 64.72 -13.98
C ASP A 605 3.43 63.87 -15.01
N GLU A 606 2.31 63.29 -14.59
CA GLU A 606 1.46 62.33 -15.33
C GLU A 606 0.25 63.01 -16.01
N PHE A 607 0.05 64.31 -15.80
CA PHE A 607 -1.10 65.06 -16.31
C PHE A 607 -0.67 66.35 -16.99
N ALA A 608 -1.44 66.76 -17.99
CA ALA A 608 -1.30 68.06 -18.64
C ALA A 608 -2.68 68.73 -18.67
N VAL A 609 -2.71 70.05 -18.52
CA VAL A 609 -3.93 70.85 -18.59
C VAL A 609 -3.71 72.04 -19.51
N VAL A 610 -4.76 72.41 -20.23
CA VAL A 610 -4.80 73.61 -21.07
C VAL A 610 -6.00 74.45 -20.69
N GLU A 611 -5.87 75.77 -20.77
CA GLU A 611 -6.99 76.68 -20.54
C GLU A 611 -8.06 76.48 -21.61
N ARG A 612 -9.33 76.37 -21.20
CA ARG A 612 -10.43 76.03 -22.09
C ARG A 612 -10.59 77.06 -23.21
N GLU A 613 -10.61 78.35 -22.85
CA GLU A 613 -10.81 79.43 -23.82
C GLU A 613 -9.71 79.48 -24.88
N THR A 614 -8.46 79.28 -24.45
CA THR A 614 -7.28 79.28 -25.33
C THR A 614 -7.34 78.11 -26.32
N LEU A 615 -7.67 76.92 -25.84
CA LEU A 615 -7.82 75.74 -26.70
C LEU A 615 -8.97 75.91 -27.70
N GLU A 616 -10.12 76.41 -27.25
CA GLU A 616 -11.30 76.53 -28.10
C GLU A 616 -11.13 77.58 -29.20
N LYS A 617 -10.54 78.74 -28.88
CA LYS A 617 -10.21 79.78 -29.87
C LYS A 617 -9.21 79.26 -30.92
N ALA A 618 -8.15 78.59 -30.49
CA ALA A 618 -7.14 78.05 -31.40
C ALA A 618 -7.71 76.99 -32.35
N ILE A 619 -8.61 76.10 -31.85
CA ILE A 619 -9.33 75.14 -32.68
C ILE A 619 -10.18 75.85 -33.74
N GLU A 620 -10.94 76.87 -33.35
CA GLU A 620 -11.82 77.60 -34.26
C GLU A 620 -11.04 78.34 -35.36
N GLU A 621 -9.95 79.03 -34.99
CA GLU A 621 -9.09 79.76 -35.92
C GLU A 621 -8.41 78.82 -36.93
N LEU A 622 -7.88 77.68 -36.47
CA LEU A 622 -7.19 76.73 -37.33
C LEU A 622 -8.16 76.09 -38.34
N LEU A 623 -9.36 75.70 -37.89
CA LEU A 623 -10.37 75.11 -38.78
C LEU A 623 -10.89 76.12 -39.81
N LYS A 624 -11.07 77.40 -39.44
CA LYS A 624 -11.42 78.46 -40.39
C LYS A 624 -10.35 78.62 -41.46
N ARG A 625 -9.08 78.63 -41.06
CA ARG A 625 -7.95 78.74 -41.98
C ARG A 625 -7.88 77.57 -42.95
N TRP A 626 -8.05 76.33 -42.48
CA TRP A 626 -8.09 75.16 -43.36
C TRP A 626 -9.26 75.22 -44.34
N ALA A 627 -10.44 75.66 -43.89
CA ALA A 627 -11.60 75.81 -44.77
C ALA A 627 -11.40 76.88 -45.86
N GLU A 628 -10.70 77.98 -45.56
CA GLU A 628 -10.33 78.99 -46.55
C GLU A 628 -9.30 78.45 -47.55
N GLU A 629 -8.24 77.79 -47.07
CA GLU A 629 -7.22 77.16 -47.92
C GLU A 629 -7.82 76.09 -48.86
N ASP A 630 -8.77 75.29 -48.37
CA ASP A 630 -9.41 74.26 -49.18
C ASP A 630 -10.34 74.87 -50.24
N ARG A 631 -11.06 75.96 -49.93
CA ARG A 631 -11.84 76.73 -50.92
C ARG A 631 -10.96 77.33 -52.01
N GLU A 632 -9.81 77.90 -51.65
CA GLU A 632 -8.84 78.44 -52.61
C GLU A 632 -8.29 77.33 -53.51
N ARG A 633 -7.91 76.18 -52.94
CA ARG A 633 -7.45 75.01 -53.70
C ARG A 633 -8.51 74.45 -54.63
N GLU A 634 -9.77 74.40 -54.20
CA GLU A 634 -10.89 73.99 -55.06
C GLU A 634 -11.12 74.97 -56.21
N ALA A 635 -11.06 76.28 -55.95
CA ALA A 635 -11.16 77.31 -56.98
C ALA A 635 -10.01 77.22 -58.00
N GLU A 636 -8.77 77.01 -57.55
CA GLU A 636 -7.62 76.80 -58.43
C GLU A 636 -7.75 75.51 -59.26
N LYS A 637 -8.20 74.40 -58.65
CA LYS A 637 -8.46 73.14 -59.37
C LYS A 637 -9.54 73.33 -60.43
N PHE A 638 -10.60 74.06 -60.10
CA PHE A 638 -11.67 74.38 -61.05
C PHE A 638 -11.16 75.23 -62.21
N LEU A 639 -10.33 76.25 -61.94
CA LEU A 639 -9.69 77.06 -62.98
C LEU A 639 -8.80 76.23 -63.90
N ARG A 640 -7.99 75.32 -63.36
CA ARG A 640 -7.17 74.38 -64.15
C ARG A 640 -8.02 73.45 -65.02
N LEU A 641 -9.10 72.90 -64.48
CA LEU A 641 -10.05 72.08 -65.25
C LEU A 641 -10.70 72.87 -66.39
N VAL A 642 -11.04 74.14 -66.16
CA VAL A 642 -11.58 75.03 -67.20
C VAL A 642 -10.53 75.37 -68.26
N GLU A 643 -9.28 75.58 -67.89
CA GLU A 643 -8.17 75.78 -68.84
C GLU A 643 -7.89 74.53 -69.67
N GLU A 644 -7.82 73.35 -69.05
CA GLU A 644 -7.66 72.07 -69.75
C GLU A 644 -8.83 71.84 -70.72
N TYR A 645 -10.07 72.08 -70.28
CA TYR A 645 -11.25 71.99 -71.15
C TYR A 645 -11.20 73.01 -72.30
N ARG A 646 -10.76 74.25 -72.07
CA ARG A 646 -10.58 75.25 -73.14
C ARG A 646 -9.53 74.80 -74.17
N ILE A 647 -8.40 74.28 -73.71
CA ILE A 647 -7.32 73.78 -74.57
C ILE A 647 -7.81 72.60 -75.42
N GLU A 648 -8.51 71.64 -74.81
CA GLU A 648 -9.12 70.52 -75.52
C GLU A 648 -10.17 70.99 -76.53
N ARG A 649 -11.03 71.94 -76.16
CA ARG A 649 -12.07 72.47 -77.06
C ARG A 649 -11.49 73.22 -78.25
N ILE A 650 -10.40 73.97 -78.07
CA ILE A 650 -9.69 74.64 -79.18
C ILE A 650 -9.08 73.60 -80.12
N ARG A 651 -8.49 72.53 -79.59
CA ARG A 651 -7.96 71.42 -80.40
C ARG A 651 -9.07 70.71 -81.18
N GLU A 652 -10.22 70.47 -80.54
CA GLU A 652 -11.38 69.85 -81.20
C GLU A 652 -11.95 70.73 -82.32
N LEU A 653 -12.07 72.05 -82.10
CA LEU A 653 -12.56 72.99 -83.10
C LEU A 653 -11.59 73.15 -84.28
N ARG A 654 -10.27 73.16 -84.03
CA ARG A 654 -9.26 73.15 -85.11
C ARG A 654 -9.35 71.90 -85.96
N ARG A 655 -9.50 70.74 -85.32
CA ARG A 655 -9.66 69.47 -86.00
C ARG A 655 -10.94 69.43 -86.86
N LYS A 656 -12.06 69.95 -86.35
CA LYS A 656 -13.30 70.08 -87.13
C LYS A 656 -13.15 71.03 -88.32
N ALA A 657 -12.45 72.16 -88.15
CA ALA A 657 -12.18 73.09 -89.24
C ALA A 657 -11.27 72.48 -90.32
N GLU A 658 -10.28 71.67 -89.94
CA GLU A 658 -9.44 70.91 -90.87
C GLU A 658 -10.25 69.84 -91.63
N GLU A 659 -11.12 69.11 -90.92
CA GLU A 659 -12.02 68.11 -91.52
C GLU A 659 -13.03 68.77 -92.50
N GLU A 660 -13.56 69.96 -92.19
CA GLU A 660 -14.43 70.73 -93.10
C GLU A 660 -13.67 71.26 -94.34
N LEU A 661 -12.43 71.72 -94.17
CA LEU A 661 -11.56 72.15 -95.27
C LEU A 661 -11.19 70.98 -96.20
N GLU A 662 -10.95 69.79 -95.65
CA GLU A 662 -10.75 68.57 -96.44
C GLU A 662 -12.05 68.15 -97.15
N ALA A 663 -13.20 68.26 -96.50
CA ALA A 663 -14.49 67.96 -97.11
C ALA A 663 -14.84 68.95 -98.25
N GLU A 664 -14.52 70.24 -98.12
CA GLU A 664 -14.65 71.22 -99.20
C GLU A 664 -13.68 70.96 -100.35
N LYS A 665 -12.43 70.56 -100.07
CA LYS A 665 -11.47 70.15 -101.10
C LYS A 665 -11.96 68.92 -101.86
N ARG A 666 -12.54 67.93 -101.15
CA ARG A 666 -13.16 66.74 -101.77
C ARG A 666 -14.41 67.08 -102.58
N LYS A 667 -15.21 68.08 -102.18
CA LYS A 667 -16.35 68.57 -103.00
C LYS A 667 -15.93 69.39 -104.23
N ARG A 668 -14.81 70.11 -104.18
CA ARG A 668 -14.26 70.88 -105.32
C ARG A 668 -13.52 70.00 -106.34
N GLN A 669 -13.02 68.84 -105.90
CA GLN A 669 -12.48 67.80 -106.79
C GLN A 669 -13.57 66.77 -107.08
N GLY A 670 -14.44 67.09 -108.04
CA GLY A 670 -15.57 66.24 -108.41
C GLY A 670 -15.18 64.80 -108.70
N LEU A 671 -15.84 63.90 -107.95
CA LEU A 671 -16.52 62.72 -108.47
C LEU A 671 -17.97 62.78 -107.99
#